data_AF-A0A8S3QCS8-F1
#
_entry.id   AF-A0A8S3QCS8-F1
#
_cell.length_a   1.000
_cell.length_b   1.000
_cell.length_c   1.000
_cell.angle_alpha   90.00
_cell.angle_beta   90.00
_cell.angle_gamma   90.00
#
_symmetry.space_group_name_H-M   'P 1'
#
loop_
_entity.id
_entity.type
_entity.pdbx_description
1 polymer ?
#
loop_
_entity_poly.entity_id
_entity_poly.type
_entity_poly.pdbx_seq_one_letter_code
_entity_poly.pdbx_strand_id
1 'polypeptide(L)'
;MKRKRNYNYGNKKRQWVTKRRKKQSSEGEPMEEVEDENIITEATHEYCEDDVEMNEIVNLLPIVIKEIARFGFLQYLLMFFNLIANKKFDFSNICFLLFCDILRFWSTPTTILMRYPFKETKQFWYIGKILFHGRFQRFMTGYKNTGQSCDTSKGFYDPDNALINFAVPSHIHIETFNTDLNLPDIKGPGKFDFMVKKVVSTNPSNSFALTFDGKKLAPGLTTDSGDVDLLGYEEIPLKIKQDQFQTMYKQIMDLYDRLKHFEGSVLSQLDKNEFVTSLRYVSFNLSLATKDMRQLISKQTYALDKFILKDEKEIGKNYSYVIDVIKTNIYRAKAVISDALKAHNCILNAISHFNKSNEYVMDFCNKVDLSASPSFFNLKDHNSLKEIINEDEETPTHLIKQRTKKWEEIRAAFKVTGSKAHQALGLDGLKKQKAFFQEAIGQQRQPEPDDVQKKAMRYGTENEINALATLHSKVLPSYFPNLSYYEEGIRIVKTGSRNIIGVSPDGSIRASQKNVITSENITFAVEVKCPMSVYKYNTPVYYKIPERYICQVMLEMRALGCKECLFVCWSEESSTVFRVRIKQRLIALILNETMDVYYGDNKTAPSRLSVRTKEMKVLCKEVSEQSEFIGEFPSVYGTVTIENSKPSAGPYVVGDEKKS
;
A
#
# COMPACT_ATOMS: atom_id res chain seq x y z
N MET A 1 -19.78 44.24 5.81
CA MET A 1 -19.53 44.41 7.26
C MET A 1 -19.27 43.06 7.93
N LYS A 2 -18.01 42.76 8.27
CA LYS A 2 -17.55 42.02 9.46
C LYS A 2 -16.01 41.93 9.39
N ARG A 3 -15.38 42.04 10.57
CA ARG A 3 -14.07 42.65 10.83
C ARG A 3 -12.88 41.74 10.48
N LYS A 4 -11.87 42.33 9.81
CA LYS A 4 -10.48 41.81 9.74
C LYS A 4 -9.79 42.05 11.09
N ARG A 5 -9.13 41.04 11.65
CA ARG A 5 -8.17 41.20 12.75
C ARG A 5 -6.77 41.02 12.19
N ASN A 6 -6.01 42.12 12.18
CA ASN A 6 -4.57 42.15 11.95
C ASN A 6 -3.84 41.72 13.23
N TYR A 7 -2.84 40.84 13.11
CA TYR A 7 -1.86 40.62 14.17
C TYR A 7 -0.52 41.23 13.74
N ASN A 8 -0.10 42.25 14.48
CA ASN A 8 1.20 42.90 14.40
C ASN A 8 2.24 42.01 15.11
N TYR A 9 3.30 41.62 14.39
CA TYR A 9 4.51 41.04 15.00
C TYR A 9 5.47 42.18 15.36
N GLY A 10 5.55 42.50 16.65
CA GLY A 10 6.51 43.44 17.22
C GLY A 10 7.82 42.76 17.60
N ASN A 11 8.86 43.05 16.84
CA ASN A 11 10.27 42.77 17.13
C ASN A 11 10.72 43.46 18.44
N LYS A 12 11.29 42.72 19.40
CA LYS A 12 12.20 43.31 20.41
C LYS A 12 13.45 42.43 20.63
N LYS A 13 14.57 43.02 20.23
CA LYS A 13 15.96 42.56 20.39
C LYS A 13 16.32 42.39 21.87
N ARG A 14 16.98 41.28 22.21
CA ARG A 14 17.73 41.10 23.47
C ARG A 14 19.11 41.73 23.32
N GLN A 15 19.43 42.70 24.18
CA GLN A 15 20.81 43.18 24.38
C GLN A 15 21.45 42.41 25.54
N TRP A 16 22.65 41.92 25.28
CA TRP A 16 23.56 41.32 26.24
C TRP A 16 24.32 42.42 26.99
N VAL A 17 24.37 42.34 28.32
CA VAL A 17 25.42 43.03 29.10
C VAL A 17 25.99 42.05 30.12
N THR A 18 27.20 41.59 29.81
CA THR A 18 28.17 40.97 30.72
C THR A 18 28.77 42.00 31.66
N LYS A 19 29.00 41.67 32.95
CA LYS A 19 30.19 42.13 33.68
C LYS A 19 30.51 41.32 34.96
N ARG A 20 31.57 40.53 34.81
CA ARG A 20 32.73 40.24 35.70
C ARG A 20 32.63 40.49 37.21
N ARG A 21 33.00 39.42 37.95
CA ARG A 21 33.63 39.37 39.27
C ARG A 21 34.86 40.28 39.38
N LYS A 22 35.05 40.91 40.56
CA LYS A 22 36.36 41.09 41.20
C LYS A 22 36.21 40.99 42.73
N LYS A 23 37.31 40.56 43.32
CA LYS A 23 37.57 40.01 44.65
C LYS A 23 38.41 41.05 45.40
N GLN A 24 38.18 41.29 46.71
CA GLN A 24 39.22 41.30 47.76
C GLN A 24 38.74 41.84 49.11
N SER A 25 39.24 41.15 50.13
CA SER A 25 39.43 41.38 51.56
C SER A 25 39.75 42.80 52.04
N SER A 26 39.37 43.12 53.29
CA SER A 26 40.31 43.24 54.43
C SER A 26 39.60 43.65 55.74
N GLU A 27 40.14 43.17 56.86
CA GLU A 27 39.80 43.39 58.27
C GLU A 27 40.07 44.83 58.76
N GLY A 28 39.48 45.21 59.92
CA GLY A 28 39.89 46.36 60.73
C GLY A 28 38.83 46.94 61.68
N GLU A 29 38.90 46.56 62.95
CA GLU A 29 38.30 47.16 64.18
C GLU A 29 38.90 48.55 64.54
N PRO A 30 38.52 49.28 65.64
CA PRO A 30 37.27 49.35 66.44
C PRO A 30 36.88 50.81 66.88
N MET A 31 35.85 50.90 67.74
CA MET A 31 35.49 51.95 68.73
C MET A 31 34.92 53.29 68.26
N GLU A 32 33.67 53.55 68.68
CA GLU A 32 33.35 54.73 69.51
C GLU A 32 32.03 54.49 70.28
N GLU A 33 32.10 54.71 71.59
CA GLU A 33 30.98 54.78 72.53
C GLU A 33 30.21 56.09 72.33
N VAL A 34 28.88 56.01 72.28
CA VAL A 34 28.01 57.13 72.66
C VAL A 34 26.87 56.57 73.51
N GLU A 35 26.78 57.08 74.72
CA GLU A 35 25.76 56.81 75.73
C GLU A 35 24.40 57.45 75.39
N ASP A 36 23.36 56.85 75.97
CA ASP A 36 22.05 57.38 76.32
C ASP A 36 21.06 57.79 75.21
N GLU A 37 19.98 57.00 75.12
CA GLU A 37 18.69 57.46 75.67
C GLU A 37 17.70 56.28 75.83
N ASN A 38 17.18 56.14 77.05
CA ASN A 38 16.08 55.26 77.41
C ASN A 38 14.83 55.60 76.60
N ILE A 39 14.49 54.73 75.64
CA ILE A 39 13.11 54.59 75.15
C ILE A 39 12.63 53.23 75.60
N ILE A 40 11.73 53.24 76.59
CA ILE A 40 10.86 52.12 76.92
C ILE A 40 9.93 51.94 75.71
N THR A 41 10.27 51.03 74.81
CA THR A 41 9.32 50.41 73.90
C THR A 41 9.01 49.03 74.43
N GLU A 42 7.75 48.86 74.82
CA GLU A 42 7.13 47.57 75.11
C GLU A 42 7.54 46.57 74.03
N ALA A 43 8.31 45.56 74.42
CA ALA A 43 8.50 44.37 73.61
C ALA A 43 7.14 43.70 73.48
N THR A 44 6.43 44.03 72.40
CA THR A 44 5.41 43.15 71.86
C THR A 44 6.14 41.84 71.58
N HIS A 45 5.86 40.82 72.40
CA HIS A 45 6.17 39.45 72.06
C HIS A 45 5.48 39.20 70.72
N GLU A 46 6.26 39.24 69.65
CA GLU A 46 5.91 38.73 68.35
C GLU A 46 5.65 37.23 68.59
N TYR A 47 4.38 36.88 68.84
CA TYR A 47 3.95 35.49 68.91
C TYR A 47 4.34 34.90 67.56
N CYS A 48 5.29 33.95 67.57
CA CYS A 48 5.67 33.22 66.38
C CYS A 48 4.39 32.59 65.82
N GLU A 49 4.06 32.79 64.54
CA GLU A 49 2.87 32.16 63.91
C GLU A 49 2.86 30.64 64.16
N ASP A 50 4.04 30.04 64.28
CA ASP A 50 4.25 28.64 64.63
C ASP A 50 3.63 28.24 65.99
N ASP A 51 3.62 29.13 66.99
CA ASP A 51 3.04 28.84 68.31
C ASP A 51 1.50 28.82 68.27
N VAL A 52 0.90 29.60 67.38
CA VAL A 52 -0.56 29.61 67.18
C VAL A 52 -0.99 28.33 66.46
N GLU A 53 -0.31 27.95 65.37
CA GLU A 53 -0.58 26.71 64.64
C GLU A 53 -0.34 25.46 65.49
N MET A 54 0.74 25.45 66.29
CA MET A 54 1.04 24.35 67.22
C MET A 54 -0.06 24.17 68.27
N ASN A 55 -0.55 25.26 68.86
CA ASN A 55 -1.64 25.20 69.83
C ASN A 55 -2.95 24.71 69.18
N GLU A 56 -3.23 25.10 67.93
CA GLU A 56 -4.38 24.59 67.19
C GLU A 56 -4.28 23.07 66.93
N ILE A 57 -3.10 22.60 66.50
CA ILE A 57 -2.84 21.16 66.31
C ILE A 57 -3.07 20.40 67.62
N VAL A 58 -2.51 20.88 68.73
CA VAL A 58 -2.67 20.24 70.06
C VAL A 58 -4.14 20.14 70.46
N ASN A 59 -4.93 21.18 70.19
CA ASN A 59 -6.36 21.20 70.49
C ASN A 59 -7.19 20.27 69.60
N LEU A 60 -6.80 20.09 68.33
CA LEU A 60 -7.49 19.20 67.39
C LEU A 60 -7.13 17.72 67.57
N LEU A 61 -5.94 17.41 68.09
CA LEU A 61 -5.42 16.04 68.21
C LEU A 61 -6.38 15.06 68.90
N PRO A 62 -7.03 15.37 70.04
CA PRO A 62 -7.96 14.44 70.68
C PRO A 62 -9.15 14.07 69.78
N ILE A 63 -9.67 15.04 69.03
CA ILE A 63 -10.80 14.86 68.11
C ILE A 63 -10.36 14.00 66.92
N VAL A 64 -9.20 14.32 66.33
CA VAL A 64 -8.62 13.60 65.20
C VAL A 64 -8.31 12.15 65.58
N ILE A 65 -7.71 11.92 66.75
CA ILE A 65 -7.41 10.57 67.26
C ILE A 65 -8.70 9.75 67.41
N LYS A 66 -9.77 10.35 67.97
CA LYS A 66 -11.06 9.67 68.15
C LYS A 66 -11.69 9.28 66.81
N GLU A 67 -11.67 10.16 65.82
CA GLU A 67 -12.19 9.85 64.48
C GLU A 67 -11.35 8.80 63.76
N ILE A 68 -10.01 8.91 63.79
CA ILE A 68 -9.12 7.90 63.18
C ILE A 68 -9.30 6.52 63.84
N ALA A 69 -9.48 6.49 65.17
CA ALA A 69 -9.77 5.27 65.91
C ALA A 69 -11.11 4.63 65.48
N ARG A 70 -12.14 5.45 65.20
CA ARG A 70 -13.45 5.00 64.71
C ARG A 70 -13.37 4.19 63.41
N PHE A 71 -12.40 4.50 62.55
CA PHE A 71 -12.18 3.81 61.28
C PHE A 71 -11.08 2.73 61.35
N GLY A 72 -10.54 2.42 62.54
CA GLY A 72 -9.53 1.37 62.72
C GLY A 72 -8.12 1.73 62.25
N PHE A 73 -7.82 3.01 62.01
CA PHE A 73 -6.53 3.45 61.47
C PHE A 73 -5.53 3.94 62.53
N LEU A 74 -5.86 3.82 63.82
CA LEU A 74 -5.06 4.37 64.92
C LEU A 74 -3.61 3.81 64.95
N GLN A 75 -3.44 2.52 64.63
CA GLN A 75 -2.12 1.89 64.57
C GLN A 75 -1.23 2.53 63.50
N TYR A 76 -1.78 2.86 62.33
CA TYR A 76 -1.02 3.48 61.24
C TYR A 76 -0.64 4.92 61.57
N LEU A 77 -1.51 5.67 62.25
CA LEU A 77 -1.19 7.01 62.74
C LEU A 77 -0.04 6.97 63.76
N LEU A 78 -0.08 6.02 64.70
CA LEU A 78 1.00 5.81 65.67
C LEU A 78 2.32 5.42 64.98
N MET A 79 2.26 4.55 63.96
CA MET A 79 3.44 4.23 63.15
C MET A 79 4.00 5.46 62.44
N PHE A 80 3.14 6.30 61.87
CA PHE A 80 3.54 7.53 61.19
C PHE A 80 4.21 8.52 62.15
N PHE A 81 3.61 8.79 63.31
CA PHE A 81 4.21 9.65 64.33
C PHE A 81 5.54 9.09 64.86
N ASN A 82 5.64 7.78 65.06
CA ASN A 82 6.90 7.15 65.43
C ASN A 82 7.97 7.32 64.34
N LEU A 83 7.61 7.21 63.05
CA LEU A 83 8.55 7.45 61.96
C LEU A 83 9.04 8.90 61.95
N ILE A 84 8.15 9.87 62.18
CA ILE A 84 8.50 11.30 62.25
C ILE A 84 9.38 11.58 63.47
N ALA A 85 8.97 11.14 64.66
CA ALA A 85 9.70 11.36 65.92
C ALA A 85 11.12 10.78 65.87
N ASN A 86 11.28 9.64 65.18
CA ASN A 86 12.58 9.00 64.97
C ASN A 86 13.34 9.54 63.74
N LYS A 87 12.86 10.60 63.07
CA LYS A 87 13.45 11.19 61.85
C LYS A 87 13.67 10.19 60.72
N LYS A 88 12.79 9.18 60.62
CA LYS A 88 12.81 8.12 59.59
C LYS A 88 11.88 8.39 58.41
N PHE A 89 11.04 9.43 58.50
CA PHE A 89 10.11 9.80 57.43
C PHE A 89 10.69 10.95 56.59
N ASP A 90 10.75 10.76 55.27
CA ASP A 90 11.15 11.80 54.32
C ASP A 90 9.94 12.60 53.86
N PHE A 91 9.85 13.86 54.28
CA PHE A 91 8.79 14.79 53.88
C PHE A 91 8.86 15.21 52.40
N SER A 92 9.96 14.89 51.71
CA SER A 92 10.12 15.07 50.27
C SER A 92 9.52 13.91 49.46
N ASN A 93 9.02 12.86 50.13
CA ASN A 93 8.45 11.70 49.48
C ASN A 93 7.22 12.08 48.65
N ILE A 94 7.18 11.64 47.39
CA ILE A 94 6.10 11.99 46.46
C ILE A 94 4.70 11.59 46.98
N CYS A 95 4.56 10.47 47.67
CA CYS A 95 3.27 10.06 48.23
C CYS A 95 2.78 11.02 49.31
N PHE A 96 3.69 11.54 50.13
CA PHE A 96 3.36 12.54 51.15
C PHE A 96 2.98 13.87 50.51
N LEU A 97 3.76 14.34 49.53
CA LEU A 97 3.48 15.60 48.83
C LEU A 97 2.15 15.53 48.06
N LEU A 98 1.82 14.39 47.44
CA LEU A 98 0.52 14.17 46.80
C LEU A 98 -0.63 14.12 47.81
N PHE A 99 -0.40 13.56 49.00
CA PHE A 99 -1.37 13.60 50.09
C PHE A 99 -1.62 15.05 50.57
N CYS A 100 -0.56 15.86 50.69
CA CYS A 100 -0.68 17.30 50.99
C CYS A 100 -1.48 18.05 49.91
N ASP A 101 -1.34 17.69 48.63
CA ASP A 101 -2.16 18.26 47.55
C ASP A 101 -3.65 17.86 47.70
N ILE A 102 -3.97 16.66 48.21
CA ILE A 102 -5.36 16.26 48.52
C ILE A 102 -5.92 17.08 49.68
N LEU A 103 -5.14 17.23 50.77
CA LEU A 103 -5.56 18.06 51.91
C LEU A 103 -5.88 19.48 51.44
N ARG A 104 -4.99 20.10 50.66
CA ARG A 104 -5.22 21.43 50.06
C ARG A 104 -6.46 21.47 49.19
N PHE A 105 -6.69 20.43 48.38
CA PHE A 105 -7.86 20.36 47.51
C PHE A 105 -9.16 20.44 48.32
N TRP A 106 -9.29 19.66 49.40
CA TRP A 106 -10.46 19.69 50.27
C TRP A 106 -10.54 20.92 51.16
N SER A 107 -9.41 21.56 51.48
CA SER A 107 -9.40 22.80 52.26
C SER A 107 -9.66 24.07 51.43
N THR A 108 -9.78 23.97 50.11
CA THR A 108 -9.98 25.14 49.24
C THR A 108 -11.47 25.39 49.00
N PRO A 109 -11.98 26.63 49.03
CA PRO A 109 -13.42 26.90 48.76
C PRO A 109 -13.89 26.54 47.34
N THR A 110 -12.96 26.48 46.37
CA THR A 110 -13.26 26.11 44.99
C THR A 110 -12.01 25.56 44.30
N THR A 111 -12.19 24.55 43.44
CA THR A 111 -11.07 23.91 42.75
C THR A 111 -10.25 24.84 41.83
N ILE A 112 -10.77 25.99 41.40
CA ILE A 112 -10.00 27.00 40.63
C ILE A 112 -8.87 27.63 41.45
N LEU A 113 -9.07 27.75 42.76
CA LEU A 113 -8.08 28.32 43.67
C LEU A 113 -6.99 27.31 44.04
N MET A 114 -7.13 26.04 43.63
CA MET A 114 -6.12 25.02 43.88
C MET A 114 -4.77 25.45 43.30
N ARG A 115 -3.74 25.41 44.15
CA ARG A 115 -2.35 25.65 43.79
C ARG A 115 -1.55 24.41 44.14
N TYR A 116 -0.65 24.04 43.22
CA TYR A 116 0.33 22.97 43.43
C TYR A 116 1.64 23.65 43.83
N PRO A 117 2.02 23.70 45.11
CA PRO A 117 3.22 24.42 45.54
C PRO A 117 4.49 23.63 45.23
N PHE A 118 4.43 22.30 45.30
CA PHE A 118 5.59 21.42 45.21
C PHE A 118 6.05 21.24 43.76
N LYS A 119 7.37 21.36 43.51
CA LYS A 119 7.96 21.15 42.17
C LYS A 119 7.88 19.66 41.80
N GLU A 120 8.06 18.81 42.79
CA GLU A 120 8.10 17.36 42.74
C GLU A 120 6.75 16.78 42.29
N THR A 121 5.63 17.29 42.81
CA THR A 121 4.29 16.83 42.41
C THR A 121 3.99 17.25 40.97
N LYS A 122 4.35 18.48 40.58
CA LYS A 122 4.25 18.92 39.18
C LYS A 122 5.11 18.06 38.24
N GLN A 123 6.34 17.73 38.64
CA GLN A 123 7.22 16.85 37.87
C GLN A 123 6.62 15.44 37.73
N PHE A 124 6.09 14.86 38.81
CA PHE A 124 5.41 13.57 38.79
C PHE A 124 4.25 13.56 37.78
N TRP A 125 3.38 14.58 37.83
CA TRP A 125 2.25 14.70 36.91
C TRP A 125 2.68 14.94 35.46
N TYR A 126 3.75 15.73 35.26
CA TYR A 126 4.33 15.98 33.94
C TYR A 126 4.92 14.71 33.31
N ILE A 127 5.72 13.96 34.07
CA ILE A 127 6.30 12.69 33.64
C ILE A 127 5.20 11.68 33.29
N GLY A 128 4.20 11.54 34.16
CA GLY A 128 3.09 10.63 33.91
C GLY A 128 2.26 11.03 32.68
N LYS A 129 2.06 12.33 32.43
CA LYS A 129 1.43 12.82 31.20
C LYS A 129 2.28 12.49 29.97
N ILE A 130 3.60 12.63 30.03
CA ILE A 130 4.45 12.31 28.88
C ILE A 130 4.44 10.82 28.56
N LEU A 131 4.53 9.96 29.58
CA LEU A 131 4.59 8.52 29.41
C LEU A 131 3.25 7.89 29.00
N PHE A 132 2.13 8.44 29.49
CA PHE A 132 0.83 7.77 29.42
C PHE A 132 -0.31 8.68 28.92
N HIS A 133 0.01 9.91 28.51
CA HIS A 133 -0.93 10.92 28.01
C HIS A 133 -2.10 11.21 28.98
N GLY A 134 -3.19 11.78 28.46
CA GLY A 134 -4.38 12.12 29.25
C GLY A 134 -5.15 10.91 29.81
N ARG A 135 -4.75 9.66 29.51
CA ARG A 135 -5.35 8.47 30.15
C ARG A 135 -4.88 8.34 31.60
N PHE A 136 -3.60 8.60 31.87
CA PHE A 136 -3.04 8.58 33.21
C PHE A 136 -3.72 9.60 34.13
N GLN A 137 -3.89 10.83 33.67
CA GLN A 137 -4.56 11.87 34.46
C GLN A 137 -6.00 11.48 34.82
N ARG A 138 -6.77 10.94 33.85
CA ARG A 138 -8.15 10.50 34.11
C ARG A 138 -8.21 9.35 35.10
N PHE A 139 -7.36 8.35 34.92
CA PHE A 139 -7.26 7.21 35.84
C PHE A 139 -6.90 7.64 37.26
N MET A 140 -5.87 8.48 37.39
CA MET A 140 -5.39 8.96 38.69
C MET A 140 -6.34 9.97 39.34
N THR A 141 -7.21 10.65 38.58
CA THR A 141 -8.19 11.54 39.21
C THR A 141 -9.36 10.77 39.83
N GLY A 142 -9.75 9.63 39.26
CA GLY A 142 -10.91 8.86 39.70
C GLY A 142 -12.25 9.35 39.15
N TYR A 143 -13.35 8.82 39.69
CA TYR A 143 -14.72 9.18 39.32
C TYR A 143 -15.09 10.54 39.90
N LYS A 144 -14.84 11.60 39.15
CA LYS A 144 -15.48 12.86 39.47
C LYS A 144 -17.01 12.70 39.26
N ASN A 145 -17.83 13.11 40.25
CA ASN A 145 -19.27 12.80 40.37
C ASN A 145 -20.07 12.71 39.06
N THR A 146 -20.96 11.72 38.99
CA THR A 146 -21.97 11.55 37.93
C THR A 146 -22.85 12.80 37.79
N GLY A 147 -22.77 13.46 36.62
CA GLY A 147 -23.41 14.75 36.29
C GLY A 147 -22.49 15.67 35.47
N GLN A 148 -21.19 15.40 35.50
CA GLN A 148 -20.13 16.23 34.93
C GLN A 148 -19.90 16.13 33.40
N SER A 149 -20.71 15.35 32.69
CA SER A 149 -20.62 15.27 31.22
C SER A 149 -21.51 16.30 30.51
N CYS A 150 -22.46 16.92 31.22
CA CYS A 150 -23.59 17.58 30.57
C CYS A 150 -23.79 19.06 30.90
N ASP A 151 -23.26 19.60 32.01
CA ASP A 151 -23.39 21.04 32.33
C ASP A 151 -22.08 21.60 32.91
N THR A 152 -21.48 22.59 32.23
CA THR A 152 -20.20 23.20 32.65
C THR A 152 -20.23 24.74 32.59
N SER A 153 -20.50 25.38 33.73
CA SER A 153 -19.73 26.58 34.06
C SER A 153 -18.31 26.14 34.44
N LYS A 154 -17.39 26.22 33.49
CA LYS A 154 -16.00 25.75 33.59
C LYS A 154 -15.34 26.09 34.94
N GLY A 155 -15.05 25.07 35.75
CA GLY A 155 -14.05 25.12 36.82
C GLY A 155 -14.54 25.40 38.24
N PHE A 156 -15.78 25.83 38.45
CA PHE A 156 -16.32 26.01 39.80
C PHE A 156 -16.86 24.68 40.32
N TYR A 157 -16.09 24.04 41.20
CA TYR A 157 -16.51 22.80 41.86
C TYR A 157 -16.25 22.92 43.35
N ASP A 158 -17.23 22.44 44.10
CA ASP A 158 -17.19 22.27 45.54
C ASP A 158 -16.35 21.02 45.90
N PRO A 159 -15.18 21.19 46.56
CA PRO A 159 -14.33 20.07 46.93
C PRO A 159 -14.96 19.10 47.93
N ASP A 160 -15.90 19.56 48.76
CA ASP A 160 -16.51 18.75 49.82
C ASP A 160 -17.33 17.58 49.24
N ASN A 161 -17.85 17.78 48.03
CA ASN A 161 -18.63 16.78 47.33
C ASN A 161 -17.78 15.93 46.35
N ALA A 162 -16.48 16.18 46.19
CA ALA A 162 -15.70 15.57 45.12
C ALA A 162 -15.15 14.16 45.48
N LEU A 163 -15.47 13.17 44.66
CA LEU A 163 -14.92 11.81 44.74
C LEU A 163 -13.61 11.66 43.93
N ILE A 164 -12.53 12.28 44.40
CA ILE A 164 -11.21 12.19 43.77
C ILE A 164 -10.31 11.14 44.43
N ASN A 165 -9.44 10.51 43.64
CA ASN A 165 -8.33 9.69 44.15
C ASN A 165 -7.10 10.56 44.48
N PHE A 166 -6.79 11.51 43.59
CA PHE A 166 -5.71 12.48 43.73
C PHE A 166 -6.13 13.84 43.18
N ALA A 167 -5.58 14.91 43.75
CA ALA A 167 -5.70 16.25 43.19
C ALA A 167 -4.80 16.38 41.94
N VAL A 168 -5.36 16.05 40.77
CA VAL A 168 -4.59 16.07 39.50
C VAL A 168 -4.63 17.48 38.88
N PRO A 169 -3.47 18.09 38.55
CA PRO A 169 -3.44 19.39 37.90
C PRO A 169 -4.09 19.35 36.51
N SER A 170 -4.66 20.48 36.09
CA SER A 170 -5.23 20.59 34.75
C SER A 170 -4.16 20.48 33.66
N HIS A 171 -4.58 20.15 32.45
CA HIS A 171 -3.69 20.04 31.29
C HIS A 171 -2.85 21.31 31.08
N ILE A 172 -3.49 22.48 31.24
CA ILE A 172 -2.85 23.79 31.10
C ILE A 172 -1.75 23.96 32.15
N HIS A 173 -2.02 23.64 33.42
CA HIS A 173 -1.02 23.78 34.50
C HIS A 173 0.23 22.92 34.25
N ILE A 174 0.04 21.71 33.69
CA ILE A 174 1.14 20.80 33.37
C ILE A 174 1.90 21.26 32.12
N GLU A 175 1.24 21.86 31.14
CA GLU A 175 1.92 22.39 29.93
C GLU A 175 2.72 23.66 30.21
N THR A 176 2.24 24.49 31.12
CA THR A 176 2.95 25.70 31.55
C THR A 176 4.11 25.40 32.51
N PHE A 177 4.23 24.16 32.99
CA PHE A 177 5.30 23.78 33.90
C PHE A 177 6.62 23.62 33.16
N ASN A 178 7.52 24.58 33.34
CA ASN A 178 8.87 24.51 32.81
C ASN A 178 9.71 23.55 33.67
N THR A 179 10.20 22.46 33.07
CA THR A 179 11.02 21.47 33.77
C THR A 179 12.38 21.33 33.10
N ASP A 180 13.42 21.20 33.91
CA ASP A 180 14.80 20.96 33.47
C ASP A 180 15.04 19.49 33.05
N LEU A 181 13.99 18.67 33.12
CA LEU A 181 14.04 17.26 32.76
C LEU A 181 14.06 17.09 31.23
N ASN A 182 15.25 16.80 30.69
CA ASN A 182 15.41 16.22 29.36
C ASN A 182 14.92 14.77 29.38
N LEU A 183 13.60 14.59 29.29
CA LEU A 183 13.05 13.26 29.02
C LEU A 183 13.43 12.88 27.58
N PRO A 184 13.95 11.66 27.34
CA PRO A 184 14.17 11.20 25.98
C PRO A 184 12.84 11.28 25.26
N ASP A 185 12.82 12.01 24.15
CA ASP A 185 11.68 12.12 23.25
C ASP A 185 11.14 10.71 23.02
N ILE A 186 9.96 10.40 23.57
CA ILE A 186 9.46 9.03 23.57
C ILE A 186 9.14 8.70 22.12
N LYS A 187 10.09 7.97 21.52
CA LYS A 187 10.18 7.69 20.10
C LYS A 187 8.94 6.93 19.64
N GLY A 188 8.06 7.68 18.99
CA GLY A 188 7.22 7.25 17.87
C GLY A 188 6.26 6.08 18.06
N PRO A 189 5.29 5.92 17.15
CA PRO A 189 4.52 4.68 17.06
C PRO A 189 5.44 3.50 16.69
N GLY A 190 5.31 2.36 17.37
CA GLY A 190 6.12 1.18 17.07
C GLY A 190 5.91 -0.01 18.01
N LYS A 191 6.54 -1.15 17.68
CA LYS A 191 6.55 -2.36 18.51
C LYS A 191 7.55 -2.16 19.66
N PHE A 192 7.06 -2.02 20.88
CA PHE A 192 7.91 -1.88 22.07
C PHE A 192 8.44 -3.24 22.54
N ASP A 193 9.43 -3.78 21.81
CA ASP A 193 10.02 -5.10 22.09
C ASP A 193 10.50 -5.25 23.53
N PHE A 194 11.00 -4.17 24.15
CA PHE A 194 11.42 -4.20 25.55
C PHE A 194 10.24 -4.41 26.51
N MET A 195 9.07 -3.82 26.23
CA MET A 195 7.86 -4.04 27.03
C MET A 195 7.34 -5.45 26.84
N VAL A 196 7.32 -5.95 25.61
CA VAL A 196 6.93 -7.35 25.31
C VAL A 196 7.84 -8.32 26.06
N LYS A 197 9.17 -8.14 25.96
CA LYS A 197 10.15 -8.96 26.69
C LYS A 197 9.95 -8.88 28.20
N LYS A 198 9.67 -7.68 28.73
CA LYS A 198 9.46 -7.47 30.17
C LYS A 198 8.16 -8.10 30.66
N VAL A 199 7.06 -8.00 29.91
CA VAL A 199 5.78 -8.64 30.27
C VAL A 199 5.92 -10.17 30.29
N VAL A 200 6.58 -10.73 29.28
CA VAL A 200 6.86 -12.17 29.19
C VAL A 200 7.78 -12.63 30.32
N SER A 201 8.85 -11.87 30.64
CA SER A 201 9.77 -12.23 31.72
C SER A 201 9.13 -12.16 33.12
N THR A 202 8.14 -11.29 33.31
CA THR A 202 7.47 -11.10 34.61
C THR A 202 6.37 -12.13 34.84
N ASN A 203 5.85 -12.77 33.78
CA ASN A 203 4.74 -13.72 33.86
C ASN A 203 4.93 -14.88 32.86
N PRO A 204 5.97 -15.73 33.04
CA PRO A 204 6.38 -16.73 32.06
C PRO A 204 5.35 -17.84 31.81
N SER A 205 4.40 -18.04 32.73
CA SER A 205 3.34 -19.07 32.65
C SER A 205 2.08 -18.60 31.92
N ASN A 206 1.95 -17.31 31.61
CA ASN A 206 0.73 -16.76 31.01
C ASN A 206 0.88 -16.60 29.50
N SER A 207 -0.18 -16.96 28.77
CA SER A 207 -0.29 -16.65 27.34
C SER A 207 -0.85 -15.24 27.17
N PHE A 208 -0.11 -14.36 26.50
CA PHE A 208 -0.53 -12.99 26.22
C PHE A 208 -1.01 -12.86 24.78
N ALA A 209 -2.14 -12.19 24.58
CA ALA A 209 -2.62 -11.77 23.27
C ALA A 209 -2.26 -10.30 23.03
N LEU A 210 -1.58 -10.01 21.92
CA LEU A 210 -1.32 -8.64 21.50
C LEU A 210 -2.60 -8.09 20.85
N THR A 211 -3.35 -7.28 21.60
CA THR A 211 -4.58 -6.65 21.12
C THR A 211 -4.27 -5.28 20.53
N PHE A 212 -4.65 -5.06 19.28
CA PHE A 212 -4.48 -3.78 18.59
C PHE A 212 -5.79 -2.97 18.66
N ASP A 213 -5.80 -1.87 19.41
CA ASP A 213 -6.89 -0.88 19.38
C ASP A 213 -6.72 0.00 18.13
N GLY A 214 -7.11 -0.55 16.98
CA GLY A 214 -6.91 0.09 15.69
C GLY A 214 -7.88 1.23 15.45
N LYS A 215 -7.56 2.45 15.90
CA LYS A 215 -8.05 3.64 15.19
C LYS A 215 -7.43 3.62 13.79
N LYS A 216 -8.26 3.57 12.75
CA LYS A 216 -7.83 3.58 11.35
C LYS A 216 -7.04 4.87 11.10
N LEU A 217 -5.72 4.75 10.98
CA LEU A 217 -4.86 5.81 10.49
C LEU A 217 -4.91 5.71 8.96
N ALA A 218 -5.54 6.68 8.32
CA ALA A 218 -5.52 6.78 6.87
C ALA A 218 -4.31 7.65 6.48
N PRO A 219 -3.40 7.18 5.61
CA PRO A 219 -2.39 8.05 5.05
C PRO A 219 -3.09 9.03 4.08
N GLY A 220 -3.01 10.33 4.34
CA GLY A 220 -3.24 11.34 3.31
C GLY A 220 -1.91 11.95 2.86
N LEU A 221 -1.95 13.11 2.20
CA LEU A 221 -0.80 13.77 1.57
C LEU A 221 -0.45 15.14 2.16
N THR A 222 -1.24 15.64 3.11
CA THR A 222 -1.18 16.98 3.72
C THR A 222 -1.48 16.93 5.22
N THR A 223 -1.03 17.94 5.97
CA THR A 223 -1.35 18.09 7.41
C THR A 223 -2.85 18.14 7.71
N ASP A 224 -3.66 18.54 6.73
CA ASP A 224 -5.10 18.75 6.87
C ASP A 224 -5.91 17.54 6.34
N SER A 225 -5.25 16.58 5.68
CA SER A 225 -5.90 15.37 5.15
C SER A 225 -5.99 14.22 6.15
N GLY A 226 -5.65 14.48 7.42
CA GLY A 226 -5.73 13.49 8.51
C GLY A 226 -4.53 12.54 8.57
N ASP A 227 -3.38 12.98 8.06
CA ASP A 227 -2.17 12.17 7.92
C ASP A 227 -1.56 11.82 9.27
N VAL A 228 -1.17 10.56 9.41
CA VAL A 228 -0.31 10.11 10.49
C VAL A 228 0.95 9.53 9.87
N ASP A 229 2.03 10.30 9.96
CA ASP A 229 3.38 9.83 9.65
C ASP A 229 3.73 8.70 10.62
N LEU A 230 3.87 7.47 10.10
CA LEU A 230 4.38 6.35 10.89
C LEU A 230 5.90 6.39 10.97
N LEU A 231 6.54 7.53 10.71
CA LEU A 231 7.97 7.80 10.87
C LEU A 231 8.86 6.78 10.13
N GLY A 232 8.40 6.33 8.96
CA GLY A 232 9.12 5.37 8.12
C GLY A 232 8.84 3.90 8.42
N TYR A 233 7.89 3.59 9.30
CA TYR A 233 7.42 2.21 9.54
C TYR A 233 6.31 1.76 8.56
N GLU A 234 5.92 2.60 7.61
CA GLU A 234 5.09 2.19 6.47
C GLU A 234 5.87 1.32 5.48
N GLU A 235 5.17 0.48 4.69
CA GLU A 235 5.76 -0.25 3.56
C GLU A 235 6.46 0.69 2.56
N ILE A 236 5.89 1.89 2.36
CA ILE A 236 6.53 3.02 1.70
C ILE A 236 6.31 4.24 2.60
N PRO A 237 7.39 4.82 3.17
CA PRO A 237 7.32 5.99 4.04
C PRO A 237 6.46 7.12 3.45
N LEU A 238 5.66 7.78 4.30
CA LEU A 238 4.76 8.85 3.87
C LEU A 238 5.49 9.96 3.11
N LYS A 239 6.66 10.37 3.60
CA LYS A 239 7.48 11.40 2.96
C LYS A 239 7.86 11.05 1.52
N ILE A 240 8.21 9.78 1.27
CA ILE A 240 8.53 9.30 -0.07
C ILE A 240 7.30 9.39 -0.98
N LYS A 241 6.12 9.01 -0.49
CA LYS A 241 4.86 9.13 -1.27
C LYS A 241 4.53 10.58 -1.60
N GLN A 242 4.71 11.48 -0.63
CA GLN A 242 4.50 12.92 -0.84
C GLN A 242 5.47 13.47 -1.90
N ASP A 243 6.77 13.13 -1.80
CA ASP A 243 7.78 13.59 -2.74
C ASP A 243 7.53 13.03 -4.15
N GLN A 244 7.11 11.77 -4.27
CA GLN A 244 6.67 11.17 -5.54
C GLN A 244 5.46 11.90 -6.13
N PHE A 245 4.43 12.17 -5.31
CA PHE A 245 3.24 12.90 -5.74
C PHE A 245 3.58 14.33 -6.20
N GLN A 246 4.40 15.06 -5.45
CA GLN A 246 4.83 16.41 -5.80
C GLN A 246 5.65 16.43 -7.10
N THR A 247 6.53 15.45 -7.28
CA THR A 247 7.30 15.28 -8.52
C THR A 247 6.37 15.06 -9.70
N MET A 248 5.43 14.12 -9.57
CA MET A 248 4.44 13.82 -10.60
C MET A 248 3.56 15.03 -10.93
N TYR A 249 3.06 15.73 -9.91
CA TYR A 249 2.25 16.93 -10.08
C TYR A 249 3.02 18.01 -10.83
N LYS A 250 4.27 18.29 -10.43
CA LYS A 250 5.13 19.25 -11.12
C LYS A 250 5.30 18.89 -12.60
N GLN A 251 5.58 17.62 -12.91
CA GLN A 251 5.77 17.18 -14.30
C GLN A 251 4.49 17.31 -15.14
N ILE A 252 3.32 17.03 -14.55
CA ILE A 252 2.03 17.23 -15.21
C ILE A 252 1.81 18.72 -15.50
N MET A 253 2.11 19.60 -14.55
CA MET A 253 1.98 21.05 -14.73
C MET A 253 2.99 21.60 -15.75
N ASP A 254 4.23 21.14 -15.73
CA ASP A 254 5.25 21.51 -16.72
C ASP A 254 4.81 21.10 -18.14
N LEU A 255 4.24 19.90 -18.30
CA LEU A 255 3.70 19.43 -19.57
C LEU A 255 2.48 20.26 -20.02
N TYR A 256 1.59 20.59 -19.09
CA TYR A 256 0.43 21.42 -19.35
C TYR A 256 0.82 22.83 -19.80
N ASP A 257 1.83 23.43 -19.17
CA ASP A 257 2.36 24.73 -19.58
C ASP A 257 3.04 24.64 -20.95
N ARG A 258 3.80 23.59 -21.25
CA ARG A 258 4.32 23.34 -22.61
C ARG A 258 3.20 23.23 -23.65
N LEU A 259 2.09 22.55 -23.31
CA LEU A 259 0.92 22.41 -24.17
C LEU A 259 0.19 23.74 -24.41
N LYS A 260 0.12 24.64 -23.42
CA LYS A 260 -0.50 25.95 -23.58
C LYS A 260 0.22 26.85 -24.59
N HIS A 261 1.55 26.77 -24.60
CA HIS A 261 2.40 27.55 -25.50
C HIS A 261 2.62 26.84 -26.85
N PHE A 262 1.89 25.75 -27.09
CA PHE A 262 1.96 24.95 -28.30
C PHE A 262 1.17 25.63 -29.45
N GLU A 263 1.73 26.67 -30.05
CA GLU A 263 1.18 27.27 -31.28
C GLU A 263 1.86 26.70 -32.53
N GLY A 264 1.17 25.75 -33.17
CA GLY A 264 1.01 25.68 -34.63
C GLY A 264 2.18 25.25 -35.53
N SER A 265 3.47 25.42 -35.21
CA SER A 265 4.50 25.11 -36.21
C SER A 265 5.89 24.73 -35.68
N VAL A 266 6.34 23.55 -36.12
CA VAL A 266 7.70 22.99 -36.13
C VAL A 266 8.33 22.76 -34.75
N LEU A 267 7.86 21.72 -34.05
CA LEU A 267 8.75 20.98 -33.16
C LEU A 267 9.91 20.43 -34.02
N SER A 268 11.15 20.67 -33.60
CA SER A 268 12.26 19.87 -34.11
C SER A 268 11.98 18.39 -33.80
N GLN A 269 12.55 17.46 -34.57
CA GLN A 269 12.35 16.02 -34.30
C GLN A 269 12.81 15.63 -32.89
N LEU A 270 13.85 16.30 -32.35
CA LEU A 270 14.35 16.09 -30.99
C LEU A 270 13.32 16.54 -29.95
N ASP A 271 12.75 17.74 -30.11
CA ASP A 271 11.73 18.26 -29.18
C ASP A 271 10.46 17.40 -29.20
N LYS A 272 10.08 16.89 -30.37
CA LYS A 272 8.94 15.97 -30.50
C LYS A 272 9.14 14.67 -29.73
N ASN A 273 10.33 14.07 -29.82
CA ASN A 273 10.63 12.81 -29.13
C ASN A 273 10.66 13.00 -27.61
N GLU A 274 11.24 14.12 -27.14
CA GLU A 274 11.21 14.48 -25.71
C GLU A 274 9.77 14.70 -25.23
N PHE A 275 8.95 15.39 -26.02
CA PHE A 275 7.56 15.65 -25.70
C PHE A 275 6.72 14.37 -25.62
N VAL A 276 6.85 13.47 -26.61
CA VAL A 276 6.21 12.15 -26.58
C VAL A 276 6.68 11.32 -25.38
N THR A 277 7.96 11.39 -25.04
CA THR A 277 8.51 10.70 -23.86
C THR A 277 7.87 11.23 -22.57
N SER A 278 7.70 12.55 -22.46
CA SER A 278 7.03 13.19 -21.32
C SER A 278 5.55 12.78 -21.20
N LEU A 279 4.83 12.73 -22.33
CA LEU A 279 3.45 12.23 -22.38
C LEU A 279 3.34 10.76 -21.95
N ARG A 280 4.25 9.90 -22.44
CA ARG A 280 4.30 8.47 -22.04
C ARG A 280 4.58 8.31 -20.55
N TYR A 281 5.43 9.17 -19.99
CA TYR A 281 5.73 9.16 -18.56
C TYR A 281 4.51 9.56 -17.70
N VAL A 282 3.75 10.59 -18.11
CA VAL A 282 2.49 10.96 -17.43
C VAL A 282 1.45 9.84 -17.54
N SER A 283 1.30 9.26 -18.73
CA SER A 283 0.46 8.08 -18.99
C SER A 283 0.79 6.91 -18.05
N PHE A 284 2.08 6.61 -17.89
CA PHE A 284 2.56 5.55 -16.99
C PHE A 284 2.19 5.84 -15.53
N ASN A 285 2.38 7.08 -15.06
CA ASN A 285 2.01 7.45 -13.69
C ASN A 285 0.49 7.39 -13.43
N LEU A 286 -0.34 7.79 -14.41
CA LEU A 286 -1.79 7.61 -14.32
C LEU A 286 -2.17 6.13 -14.22
N SER A 287 -1.45 5.26 -14.94
CA SER A 287 -1.62 3.80 -14.84
C SER A 287 -1.26 3.27 -13.45
N LEU A 288 -0.19 3.79 -12.83
CA LEU A 288 0.19 3.43 -11.45
C LEU A 288 -0.84 3.92 -10.42
N ALA A 289 -1.34 5.14 -10.57
CA ALA A 289 -2.41 5.66 -9.70
C ALA A 289 -3.70 4.83 -9.83
N THR A 290 -4.04 4.41 -11.05
CA THR A 290 -5.18 3.52 -11.33
C THR A 290 -5.00 2.18 -10.62
N LYS A 291 -3.81 1.58 -10.72
CA LYS A 291 -3.43 0.36 -9.99
C LYS A 291 -3.65 0.49 -8.49
N ASP A 292 -3.14 1.56 -7.88
CA ASP A 292 -3.25 1.77 -6.43
C ASP A 292 -4.71 1.91 -5.99
N MET A 293 -5.53 2.62 -6.78
CA MET A 293 -6.98 2.74 -6.53
C MET A 293 -7.71 1.40 -6.66
N ARG A 294 -7.37 0.57 -7.66
CA ARG A 294 -7.98 -0.77 -7.80
C ARG A 294 -7.62 -1.70 -6.65
N GLN A 295 -6.37 -1.66 -6.20
CA GLN A 295 -5.93 -2.42 -5.03
C GLN A 295 -6.61 -1.91 -3.75
N LEU A 296 -6.79 -0.60 -3.60
CA LEU A 296 -7.53 -0.01 -2.50
C LEU A 296 -8.99 -0.50 -2.50
N ILE A 297 -9.69 -0.45 -3.65
CA ILE A 297 -11.06 -0.96 -3.78
C ILE A 297 -11.14 -2.42 -3.37
N SER A 298 -10.20 -3.25 -3.82
CA SER A 298 -10.16 -4.69 -3.49
C SER A 298 -10.04 -4.90 -1.97
N LYS A 299 -9.10 -4.18 -1.33
CA LYS A 299 -8.90 -4.22 0.14
C LYS A 299 -10.12 -3.70 0.91
N GLN A 300 -10.70 -2.58 0.48
CA GLN A 300 -11.89 -2.00 1.12
C GLN A 300 -13.12 -2.90 0.94
N THR A 301 -13.28 -3.57 -0.20
CA THR A 301 -14.38 -4.52 -0.46
C THR A 301 -14.25 -5.74 0.43
N TYR A 302 -13.04 -6.29 0.59
CA TYR A 302 -12.79 -7.37 1.54
C TYR A 302 -13.10 -6.96 2.99
N ALA A 303 -12.68 -5.76 3.39
CA ALA A 303 -12.98 -5.22 4.71
C ALA A 303 -14.50 -5.02 4.92
N LEU A 304 -15.19 -4.45 3.92
CA LEU A 304 -16.64 -4.25 3.94
C LEU A 304 -17.38 -5.57 4.15
N ASP A 305 -17.00 -6.61 3.40
CA ASP A 305 -17.60 -7.94 3.54
C ASP A 305 -17.34 -8.54 4.92
N LYS A 306 -16.18 -8.31 5.53
CA LYS A 306 -15.91 -8.74 6.91
C LYS A 306 -16.79 -8.03 7.94
N PHE A 307 -17.15 -6.76 7.71
CA PHE A 307 -18.09 -6.04 8.58
C PHE A 307 -19.54 -6.49 8.35
N ILE A 308 -19.93 -6.76 7.10
CA ILE A 308 -21.29 -7.20 6.74
C ILE A 308 -21.54 -8.66 7.13
N LEU A 309 -20.57 -9.57 6.97
CA LEU A 309 -20.74 -10.99 7.34
C LEU A 309 -20.80 -11.24 8.85
N LYS A 310 -20.39 -10.24 9.66
CA LYS A 310 -20.47 -10.28 11.13
C LYS A 310 -21.78 -9.68 11.67
N ASP A 311 -22.80 -9.52 10.82
CA ASP A 311 -24.08 -8.89 11.18
C ASP A 311 -24.95 -9.79 12.07
N GLU A 312 -24.46 -10.07 13.28
CA GLU A 312 -25.33 -10.10 14.45
C GLU A 312 -25.75 -8.65 14.72
N LYS A 313 -27.06 -8.41 14.77
CA LYS A 313 -27.77 -7.10 14.75
C LYS A 313 -27.18 -5.95 15.58
N GLU A 314 -26.25 -6.20 16.51
CA GLU A 314 -25.55 -5.18 17.31
C GLU A 314 -24.34 -4.55 16.61
N ILE A 315 -23.60 -5.29 15.77
CA ILE A 315 -22.36 -4.80 15.15
C ILE A 315 -22.66 -3.77 14.06
N GLY A 316 -23.70 -3.98 13.25
CA GLY A 316 -24.10 -3.04 12.18
C GLY A 316 -24.42 -1.63 12.70
N LYS A 317 -25.00 -1.51 13.91
CA LYS A 317 -25.28 -0.20 14.54
C LYS A 317 -24.01 0.48 15.04
N ASN A 318 -23.14 -0.28 15.72
CA ASN A 318 -21.90 0.25 16.32
C ASN A 318 -20.83 0.63 15.29
N TYR A 319 -20.87 0.03 14.10
CA TYR A 319 -19.89 0.27 13.03
C TYR A 319 -20.49 0.90 11.76
N SER A 320 -21.73 1.41 11.83
CA SER A 320 -22.43 2.05 10.70
C SER A 320 -21.56 3.13 10.02
N TYR A 321 -20.97 4.02 10.83
CA TYR A 321 -20.05 5.05 10.34
C TYR A 321 -18.84 4.47 9.58
N VAL A 322 -18.24 3.39 10.08
CA VAL A 322 -17.09 2.74 9.43
C VAL A 322 -17.50 2.13 8.10
N ILE A 323 -18.65 1.45 8.06
CA ILE A 323 -19.22 0.87 6.84
C ILE A 323 -19.46 1.96 5.79
N ASP A 324 -20.05 3.08 6.18
CA ASP A 324 -20.36 4.19 5.28
C ASP A 324 -19.09 4.88 4.74
N VAL A 325 -18.07 5.05 5.59
CA VAL A 325 -16.75 5.54 5.15
C VAL A 325 -16.11 4.58 4.14
N ILE A 326 -16.17 3.27 4.39
CA ILE A 326 -15.61 2.27 3.46
C ILE A 326 -16.36 2.32 2.11
N LYS A 327 -17.70 2.35 2.12
CA LYS A 327 -18.52 2.49 0.90
C LYS A 327 -18.20 3.77 0.14
N THR A 328 -18.11 4.89 0.84
CA THR A 328 -17.77 6.20 0.26
C THR A 328 -16.39 6.18 -0.39
N ASN A 329 -15.39 5.56 0.26
CA ASN A 329 -14.05 5.43 -0.29
C ASN A 329 -14.02 4.55 -1.54
N ILE A 330 -14.77 3.45 -1.56
CA ILE A 330 -14.91 2.61 -2.77
C ILE A 330 -15.53 3.42 -3.91
N TYR A 331 -16.60 4.16 -3.64
CA TYR A 331 -17.26 5.00 -4.64
C TYR A 331 -16.33 6.07 -5.21
N ARG A 332 -15.62 6.82 -4.33
CA ARG A 332 -14.65 7.84 -4.75
C ARG A 332 -13.51 7.25 -5.55
N ALA A 333 -12.95 6.12 -5.13
CA ALA A 333 -11.87 5.46 -5.86
C ALA A 333 -12.31 5.03 -7.27
N LYS A 334 -13.55 4.54 -7.44
CA LYS A 334 -14.12 4.22 -8.77
C LYS A 334 -14.25 5.46 -9.65
N ALA A 335 -14.72 6.57 -9.10
CA ALA A 335 -14.81 7.84 -9.85
C ALA A 335 -13.42 8.30 -10.33
N VAL A 336 -12.42 8.26 -9.44
CA VAL A 336 -11.03 8.61 -9.78
C VAL A 336 -10.46 7.72 -10.87
N ILE A 337 -10.71 6.40 -10.84
CA ILE A 337 -10.29 5.48 -11.90
C ILE A 337 -10.93 5.87 -13.25
N SER A 338 -12.24 6.15 -13.25
CA SER A 338 -12.93 6.56 -14.48
C SER A 338 -12.34 7.84 -15.08
N ASP A 339 -12.06 8.84 -14.25
CA ASP A 339 -11.47 10.10 -14.68
C ASP A 339 -10.01 9.94 -15.13
N ALA A 340 -9.23 9.09 -14.43
CA ALA A 340 -7.87 8.76 -14.81
C ALA A 340 -7.81 8.06 -16.17
N LEU A 341 -8.72 7.11 -16.45
CA LEU A 341 -8.80 6.43 -17.75
C LEU A 341 -9.19 7.39 -18.87
N LYS A 342 -10.11 8.34 -18.62
CA LYS A 342 -10.44 9.43 -19.56
C LYS A 342 -9.24 10.32 -19.88
N ALA A 343 -8.53 10.78 -18.85
CA ALA A 343 -7.32 11.57 -19.03
C ALA A 343 -6.24 10.79 -19.79
N HIS A 344 -6.04 9.53 -19.43
CA HIS A 344 -5.09 8.63 -20.07
C HIS A 344 -5.41 8.47 -21.57
N ASN A 345 -6.69 8.29 -21.91
CA ASN A 345 -7.15 8.20 -23.29
C ASN A 345 -6.81 9.44 -24.13
N CYS A 346 -6.99 10.64 -23.57
CA CYS A 346 -6.63 11.89 -24.24
C CYS A 346 -5.11 12.00 -24.48
N ILE A 347 -4.30 11.57 -23.50
CA ILE A 347 -2.84 11.57 -23.61
C ILE A 347 -2.37 10.59 -24.69
N LEU A 348 -2.91 9.38 -24.71
CA LEU A 348 -2.55 8.36 -25.69
C LEU A 348 -2.89 8.79 -27.13
N ASN A 349 -4.01 9.49 -27.30
CA ASN A 349 -4.38 10.09 -28.58
C ASN A 349 -3.38 11.14 -29.04
N ALA A 350 -2.99 12.05 -28.14
CA ALA A 350 -1.97 13.04 -28.43
C ALA A 350 -0.66 12.34 -28.85
N ILE A 351 -0.21 11.33 -28.09
CA ILE A 351 0.98 10.54 -28.45
C ILE A 351 0.84 9.92 -29.84
N SER A 352 -0.30 9.31 -30.16
CA SER A 352 -0.54 8.68 -31.46
C SER A 352 -0.51 9.70 -32.60
N HIS A 353 -1.13 10.87 -32.39
CA HIS A 353 -1.11 11.96 -33.35
C HIS A 353 0.32 12.45 -33.62
N PHE A 354 1.13 12.62 -32.57
CA PHE A 354 2.56 12.90 -32.75
C PHE A 354 3.24 11.76 -33.50
N ASN A 355 2.96 10.50 -33.18
CA ASN A 355 3.53 9.37 -33.91
C ASN A 355 3.04 9.23 -35.36
N LYS A 356 2.09 10.07 -35.82
CA LYS A 356 1.44 9.99 -37.13
C LYS A 356 0.77 8.63 -37.38
N SER A 357 0.28 7.99 -36.33
CA SER A 357 -0.47 6.74 -36.46
C SER A 357 -1.97 7.05 -36.58
N ASN A 358 -2.57 6.54 -37.66
CA ASN A 358 -3.99 6.70 -37.97
C ASN A 358 -4.86 5.60 -37.33
N GLU A 359 -4.24 4.64 -36.65
CA GLU A 359 -4.92 3.46 -36.08
C GLU A 359 -5.51 3.74 -34.70
N TYR A 360 -5.26 4.93 -34.14
CA TYR A 360 -5.72 5.26 -32.81
C TYR A 360 -7.21 5.58 -32.77
N VAL A 361 -7.91 4.92 -31.86
CA VAL A 361 -9.35 5.09 -31.68
C VAL A 361 -9.57 5.92 -30.44
N MET A 362 -10.32 7.02 -30.54
CA MET A 362 -10.56 7.89 -29.38
C MET A 362 -11.61 7.34 -28.44
N ASP A 363 -12.80 6.98 -28.92
CA ASP A 363 -13.93 6.78 -28.01
C ASP A 363 -13.80 5.52 -27.13
N PHE A 364 -14.34 5.64 -25.93
CA PHE A 364 -14.65 4.51 -25.07
C PHE A 364 -15.82 3.75 -25.69
N CYS A 365 -15.72 2.42 -25.78
CA CYS A 365 -16.80 1.55 -26.27
C CYS A 365 -17.10 1.57 -27.78
N ASN A 366 -16.31 2.26 -28.62
CA ASN A 366 -16.45 2.08 -30.07
C ASN A 366 -16.03 0.66 -30.46
N LYS A 367 -16.85 0.02 -31.28
CA LYS A 367 -16.49 -1.22 -31.96
C LYS A 367 -15.53 -0.87 -33.09
N VAL A 368 -14.33 -1.45 -33.03
CA VAL A 368 -13.30 -1.30 -34.06
C VAL A 368 -13.31 -2.57 -34.89
N ASP A 369 -13.56 -2.43 -36.19
CA ASP A 369 -13.34 -3.52 -37.11
C ASP A 369 -11.85 -3.63 -37.42
N LEU A 370 -11.20 -4.61 -36.80
CA LEU A 370 -9.76 -4.83 -37.00
C LEU A 370 -9.45 -5.32 -38.40
N SER A 371 -10.40 -5.90 -39.13
CA SER A 371 -10.19 -6.34 -40.51
C SER A 371 -10.01 -5.18 -41.50
N ALA A 372 -10.48 -3.98 -41.13
CA ALA A 372 -10.32 -2.77 -41.95
C ALA A 372 -8.93 -2.14 -41.79
N SER A 373 -8.16 -2.53 -40.77
CA SER A 373 -6.86 -1.95 -40.49
C SER A 373 -5.75 -2.59 -41.34
N PRO A 374 -4.93 -1.79 -42.07
CA PRO A 374 -3.80 -2.32 -42.85
C PRO A 374 -2.65 -2.85 -41.98
N SER A 375 -2.67 -2.62 -40.67
CA SER A 375 -1.63 -3.05 -39.74
C SER A 375 -2.06 -4.22 -38.85
N PHE A 376 -3.22 -4.81 -39.13
CA PHE A 376 -3.76 -5.98 -38.43
C PHE A 376 -3.98 -7.14 -39.39
N PHE A 377 -3.21 -8.23 -39.21
CA PHE A 377 -3.22 -9.39 -40.09
C PHE A 377 -3.82 -10.60 -39.39
N ASN A 378 -4.99 -11.04 -39.82
CA ASN A 378 -5.63 -12.26 -39.32
C ASN A 378 -5.32 -13.46 -40.21
N LEU A 379 -5.24 -14.63 -39.59
CA LEU A 379 -5.25 -15.90 -40.30
C LEU A 379 -6.66 -16.20 -40.82
N LYS A 380 -6.72 -16.72 -42.04
CA LYS A 380 -7.94 -17.24 -42.64
C LYS A 380 -8.24 -18.65 -42.13
N ASP A 381 -9.49 -19.09 -42.27
CA ASP A 381 -9.85 -20.49 -42.01
C ASP A 381 -9.06 -21.43 -42.93
N HIS A 382 -8.78 -22.65 -42.46
CA HIS A 382 -8.03 -23.65 -43.22
C HIS A 382 -8.66 -23.96 -44.58
N ASN A 383 -9.99 -23.98 -44.68
CA ASN A 383 -10.67 -24.24 -45.96
C ASN A 383 -10.39 -23.12 -46.97
N SER A 384 -10.40 -21.87 -46.52
CA SER A 384 -10.06 -20.71 -47.36
C SER A 384 -8.56 -20.62 -47.68
N LEU A 385 -7.69 -21.25 -46.89
CA LEU A 385 -6.26 -21.33 -47.17
C LEU A 385 -5.93 -22.35 -48.27
N LYS A 386 -6.69 -23.46 -48.37
CA LYS A 386 -6.53 -24.46 -49.44
C LYS A 386 -6.88 -23.93 -50.83
N GLU A 387 -7.73 -22.90 -50.92
CA GLU A 387 -8.00 -22.21 -52.19
C GLU A 387 -6.83 -21.34 -52.65
N ILE A 388 -5.89 -21.02 -51.75
CA ILE A 388 -4.75 -20.10 -51.99
C ILE A 388 -3.42 -20.86 -52.08
N ILE A 389 -3.28 -21.96 -51.34
CA ILE A 389 -2.11 -22.84 -51.32
C ILE A 389 -2.44 -24.05 -52.18
N ASN A 390 -1.59 -24.43 -53.14
CA ASN A 390 -1.78 -25.61 -53.99
C ASN A 390 -2.17 -26.84 -53.15
N GLU A 391 -3.16 -27.61 -53.60
CA GLU A 391 -3.74 -28.74 -52.84
C GLU A 391 -2.71 -29.79 -52.39
N ASP A 392 -1.55 -29.86 -53.07
CA ASP A 392 -0.48 -30.82 -52.83
C ASP A 392 0.55 -30.38 -51.75
N GLU A 393 0.55 -29.12 -51.29
CA GLU A 393 1.49 -28.65 -50.27
C GLU A 393 0.90 -28.66 -48.85
N GLU A 394 1.63 -29.26 -47.90
CA GLU A 394 1.22 -29.29 -46.50
C GLU A 394 1.22 -27.87 -45.92
N THR A 395 0.04 -27.37 -45.54
CA THR A 395 -0.11 -26.02 -44.98
C THR A 395 0.76 -25.86 -43.72
N PRO A 396 1.67 -24.85 -43.66
CA PRO A 396 2.49 -24.60 -42.50
C PRO A 396 1.65 -24.41 -41.23
N THR A 397 1.98 -25.14 -40.16
CA THR A 397 1.19 -25.18 -38.92
C THR A 397 0.97 -23.82 -38.28
N HIS A 398 1.88 -22.88 -38.49
CA HIS A 398 1.80 -21.51 -37.98
C HIS A 398 0.80 -20.61 -38.73
N LEU A 399 0.26 -21.07 -39.87
CA LEU A 399 -0.79 -20.37 -40.62
C LEU A 399 -2.18 -20.96 -40.34
N ILE A 400 -2.26 -22.04 -39.55
CA ILE A 400 -3.53 -22.67 -39.22
C ILE A 400 -4.18 -21.91 -38.07
N LYS A 401 -5.31 -21.25 -38.36
CA LYS A 401 -6.06 -20.44 -37.40
C LYS A 401 -6.39 -21.22 -36.13
N GLN A 402 -6.22 -20.58 -34.98
CA GLN A 402 -6.54 -21.18 -33.69
C GLN A 402 -8.02 -21.53 -33.58
N ARG A 403 -8.34 -22.56 -32.76
CA ARG A 403 -9.72 -23.06 -32.54
C ARG A 403 -10.41 -23.67 -33.76
N THR A 404 -9.69 -23.84 -34.87
CA THR A 404 -10.18 -24.68 -35.98
C THR A 404 -9.98 -26.16 -35.65
N LYS A 405 -10.78 -27.03 -36.26
CA LYS A 405 -10.64 -28.49 -36.08
C LYS A 405 -9.23 -28.98 -36.39
N LYS A 406 -8.62 -28.47 -37.46
CA LYS A 406 -7.23 -28.83 -37.84
C LYS A 406 -6.21 -28.40 -36.78
N TRP A 407 -6.40 -27.23 -36.16
CA TRP A 407 -5.57 -26.76 -35.05
C TRP A 407 -5.70 -27.69 -33.84
N GLU A 408 -6.90 -28.14 -33.50
CA GLU A 408 -7.12 -29.10 -32.40
C GLU A 408 -6.44 -30.45 -32.68
N GLU A 409 -6.55 -30.97 -33.90
CA GLU A 409 -5.89 -32.20 -34.34
C GLU A 409 -4.37 -32.13 -34.19
N ILE A 410 -3.75 -31.04 -34.66
CA ILE A 410 -2.29 -30.85 -34.55
C ILE A 410 -1.87 -30.72 -33.10
N ARG A 411 -2.63 -29.99 -32.27
CA ARG A 411 -2.32 -29.84 -30.83
C ARG A 411 -2.41 -31.16 -30.08
N ALA A 412 -3.35 -32.02 -30.43
CA ALA A 412 -3.51 -33.34 -29.82
C ALA A 412 -2.31 -34.27 -30.09
N ALA A 413 -1.50 -34.00 -31.13
CA ALA A 413 -0.29 -34.77 -31.42
C ALA A 413 0.85 -34.52 -30.42
N PHE A 414 0.77 -33.48 -29.59
CA PHE A 414 1.80 -33.15 -28.61
C PHE A 414 1.43 -33.62 -27.21
N LYS A 415 2.37 -34.31 -26.53
CA LYS A 415 2.21 -34.69 -25.11
C LYS A 415 2.15 -33.48 -24.18
N VAL A 416 2.83 -32.40 -24.56
CA VAL A 416 2.90 -31.15 -23.80
C VAL A 416 2.65 -29.98 -24.74
N THR A 417 1.78 -29.07 -24.34
CA THR A 417 1.53 -27.80 -25.03
C THR A 417 2.00 -26.62 -24.16
N GLY A 418 2.25 -25.46 -24.78
CA GLY A 418 2.74 -24.26 -24.08
C GLY A 418 1.91 -23.89 -22.85
N SER A 419 0.58 -23.86 -23.00
CA SER A 419 -0.35 -23.51 -21.93
C SER A 419 -0.47 -24.56 -20.81
N LYS A 420 -0.03 -25.79 -21.04
CA LYS A 420 -0.01 -26.88 -20.05
C LYS A 420 1.39 -27.13 -19.47
N ALA A 421 2.42 -26.48 -20.00
CA ALA A 421 3.80 -26.68 -19.57
C ALA A 421 4.00 -26.48 -18.06
N HIS A 422 3.36 -25.46 -17.46
CA HIS A 422 3.48 -25.21 -16.02
C HIS A 422 3.02 -26.41 -15.16
N GLN A 423 1.90 -27.03 -15.54
CA GLN A 423 1.39 -28.23 -14.89
C GLN A 423 2.26 -29.46 -15.19
N ALA A 424 2.66 -29.63 -16.46
CA ALA A 424 3.48 -30.75 -16.94
C ALA A 424 4.85 -30.82 -16.23
N LEU A 425 5.40 -29.66 -15.87
CA LEU A 425 6.69 -29.52 -15.18
C LEU A 425 6.56 -29.60 -13.65
N GLY A 426 5.36 -29.82 -13.10
CA GLY A 426 5.13 -29.96 -11.67
C GLY A 426 5.27 -28.66 -10.87
N LEU A 427 5.14 -27.50 -11.53
CA LEU A 427 5.19 -26.21 -10.84
C LEU A 427 3.94 -26.00 -9.95
N ASP A 428 2.82 -26.59 -10.34
CA ASP A 428 1.60 -26.75 -9.53
C ASP A 428 1.68 -27.82 -8.41
N GLY A 429 2.83 -28.50 -8.29
CA GLY A 429 3.06 -29.58 -7.34
C GLY A 429 2.93 -30.98 -7.95
N LEU A 430 3.51 -31.95 -7.24
CA LEU A 430 3.72 -33.32 -7.73
C LEU A 430 2.40 -34.04 -8.08
N LYS A 431 1.34 -33.80 -7.30
CA LYS A 431 0.03 -34.44 -7.52
C LYS A 431 -0.54 -34.08 -8.89
N LYS A 432 -0.49 -32.79 -9.27
CA LYS A 432 -1.00 -32.35 -10.59
C LYS A 432 -0.10 -32.79 -11.73
N GLN A 433 1.22 -32.87 -11.50
CA GLN A 433 2.16 -33.42 -12.48
C GLN A 433 1.88 -34.89 -12.79
N LYS A 434 1.66 -35.71 -11.75
CA LYS A 434 1.33 -37.14 -11.93
C LYS A 434 0.05 -37.33 -12.74
N ALA A 435 -1.00 -36.56 -12.42
CA ALA A 435 -2.25 -36.61 -13.17
C ALA A 435 -2.05 -36.22 -14.65
N PHE A 436 -1.30 -35.13 -14.90
CA PHE A 436 -0.97 -34.72 -16.28
C PHE A 436 -0.13 -35.78 -17.01
N PHE A 437 0.83 -36.40 -16.32
CA PHE A 437 1.65 -37.47 -16.91
C PHE A 437 0.80 -38.65 -17.38
N GLN A 438 -0.13 -39.12 -16.54
CA GLN A 438 -1.03 -40.22 -16.89
C GLN A 438 -1.92 -39.89 -18.09
N GLU A 439 -2.39 -38.65 -18.19
CA GLU A 439 -3.11 -38.14 -19.36
C GLU A 439 -2.22 -38.15 -20.61
N ALA A 440 -1.02 -37.59 -20.53
CA ALA A 440 -0.10 -37.44 -21.67
C ALA A 440 0.37 -38.77 -22.27
N ILE A 441 0.30 -39.87 -21.50
CA ILE A 441 0.59 -41.23 -21.99
C ILE A 441 -0.66 -42.07 -22.29
N GLY A 442 -1.85 -41.45 -22.25
CA GLY A 442 -3.12 -42.09 -22.60
C GLY A 442 -3.71 -43.02 -21.54
N GLN A 443 -3.21 -42.99 -20.30
CA GLN A 443 -3.70 -43.83 -19.20
C GLN A 443 -4.91 -43.23 -18.46
N GLN A 444 -5.15 -41.92 -18.58
CA GLN A 444 -6.32 -41.24 -18.01
C GLN A 444 -6.89 -40.22 -18.99
N ARG A 445 -8.21 -40.00 -18.93
CA ARG A 445 -8.86 -38.90 -19.62
C ARG A 445 -8.77 -37.63 -18.78
N GLN A 446 -8.73 -36.46 -19.43
CA GLN A 446 -8.89 -35.22 -18.68
C GLN A 446 -10.26 -35.20 -17.98
N PRO A 447 -10.31 -34.80 -16.70
CA PRO A 447 -11.57 -34.46 -16.09
C PRO A 447 -12.21 -33.31 -16.89
N GLU A 448 -13.51 -33.39 -17.13
CA GLU A 448 -14.22 -32.28 -17.75
C GLU A 448 -14.05 -31.01 -16.90
N PRO A 449 -13.83 -29.84 -17.52
CA PRO A 449 -13.81 -28.59 -16.80
C PRO A 449 -15.15 -28.37 -16.09
N ASP A 450 -15.10 -27.86 -14.86
CA ASP A 450 -16.33 -27.49 -14.12
C ASP A 450 -17.05 -26.31 -14.80
N ASP A 451 -18.30 -26.03 -14.41
CA ASP A 451 -19.11 -24.98 -15.04
C ASP A 451 -18.48 -23.58 -14.92
N VAL A 452 -17.76 -23.32 -13.83
CA VAL A 452 -17.06 -22.05 -13.61
C VAL A 452 -15.88 -21.94 -14.58
N GLN A 453 -15.13 -23.02 -14.78
CA GLN A 453 -14.04 -23.13 -15.74
C GLN A 453 -14.56 -23.01 -17.17
N LYS A 454 -15.64 -23.70 -17.53
CA LYS A 454 -16.28 -23.59 -18.86
C LYS A 454 -16.70 -22.15 -19.15
N LYS A 455 -17.33 -21.48 -18.18
CA LYS A 455 -17.71 -20.07 -18.30
C LYS A 455 -16.49 -19.14 -18.42
N ALA A 456 -15.45 -19.38 -17.63
CA ALA A 456 -14.21 -18.60 -17.70
C ALA A 456 -13.48 -18.77 -19.04
N MET A 457 -13.43 -19.99 -19.58
CA MET A 457 -12.85 -20.28 -20.89
C MET A 457 -13.62 -19.58 -22.01
N ARG A 458 -14.95 -19.70 -21.99
CA ARG A 458 -15.84 -19.02 -22.95
C ARG A 458 -15.68 -17.51 -22.89
N TYR A 459 -15.71 -16.91 -21.70
CA TYR A 459 -15.48 -15.49 -21.50
C TYR A 459 -14.12 -15.06 -22.04
N GLY A 460 -13.08 -15.87 -21.79
CA GLY A 460 -11.74 -15.66 -22.34
C GLY A 460 -11.73 -15.58 -23.85
N THR A 461 -12.34 -16.55 -24.52
CA THR A 461 -12.43 -16.65 -25.98
C THR A 461 -13.25 -15.53 -26.61
N GLU A 462 -14.41 -15.19 -26.04
CA GLU A 462 -15.29 -14.14 -26.58
C GLU A 462 -14.67 -12.74 -26.48
N ASN A 463 -13.77 -12.51 -25.51
CA ASN A 463 -13.18 -11.20 -25.25
C ASN A 463 -11.74 -11.03 -25.74
N GLU A 464 -11.12 -12.08 -26.26
CA GLU A 464 -9.76 -12.00 -26.82
C GLU A 464 -9.66 -10.93 -27.92
N ILE A 465 -10.68 -10.83 -28.77
CA ILE A 465 -10.72 -9.81 -29.83
C ILE A 465 -10.74 -8.37 -29.28
N ASN A 466 -11.34 -8.15 -28.10
CA ASN A 466 -11.35 -6.84 -27.44
C ASN A 466 -9.96 -6.50 -26.87
N ALA A 467 -9.24 -7.49 -26.35
CA ALA A 467 -7.85 -7.33 -25.94
C ALA A 467 -6.94 -6.97 -27.13
N LEU A 468 -7.10 -7.68 -28.24
CA LEU A 468 -6.38 -7.41 -29.48
C LEU A 468 -6.73 -6.02 -30.05
N ALA A 469 -8.00 -5.63 -30.02
CA ALA A 469 -8.40 -4.29 -30.43
C ALA A 469 -7.77 -3.21 -29.56
N THR A 470 -7.68 -3.44 -28.25
CA THR A 470 -7.02 -2.50 -27.32
C THR A 470 -5.52 -2.43 -27.58
N LEU A 471 -4.85 -3.56 -27.76
CA LEU A 471 -3.43 -3.62 -28.14
C LEU A 471 -3.20 -2.84 -29.44
N HIS A 472 -3.99 -3.12 -30.46
CA HIS A 472 -3.86 -2.59 -31.81
C HIS A 472 -4.15 -1.09 -31.92
N SER A 473 -5.23 -0.62 -31.28
CA SER A 473 -5.70 0.76 -31.42
C SER A 473 -5.24 1.72 -30.33
N LYS A 474 -4.71 1.22 -29.20
CA LYS A 474 -4.21 2.07 -28.11
C LYS A 474 -2.72 1.91 -27.89
N VAL A 475 -2.25 0.67 -27.78
CA VAL A 475 -0.89 0.40 -27.31
C VAL A 475 0.12 0.57 -28.44
N LEU A 476 -0.09 -0.09 -29.58
CA LEU A 476 0.84 0.01 -30.72
C LEU A 476 0.98 1.45 -31.24
N PRO A 477 -0.10 2.23 -31.48
CA PRO A 477 0.02 3.59 -32.00
C PRO A 477 0.77 4.53 -31.04
N SER A 478 0.61 4.32 -29.74
CA SER A 478 1.22 5.18 -28.72
C SER A 478 2.64 4.76 -28.34
N TYR A 479 2.97 3.47 -28.29
CA TYR A 479 4.27 2.96 -27.80
C TYR A 479 5.15 2.35 -28.90
N PHE A 480 4.53 1.80 -29.95
CA PHE A 480 5.21 1.03 -31.00
C PHE A 480 4.66 1.36 -32.42
N PRO A 481 4.68 2.63 -32.83
CA PRO A 481 3.85 3.12 -33.96
C PRO A 481 4.20 2.54 -35.33
N ASN A 482 5.37 1.91 -35.48
CA ASN A 482 5.85 1.34 -36.74
C ASN A 482 5.71 -0.18 -36.80
N LEU A 483 5.01 -0.78 -35.82
CA LEU A 483 4.83 -2.22 -35.75
C LEU A 483 3.39 -2.61 -36.09
N SER A 484 3.24 -3.84 -36.57
CA SER A 484 1.94 -4.40 -36.98
C SER A 484 1.70 -5.74 -36.29
N TYR A 485 0.43 -6.07 -36.08
CA TYR A 485 0.01 -7.31 -35.45
C TYR A 485 -0.27 -8.40 -36.48
N TYR A 486 0.20 -9.63 -36.20
CA TYR A 486 -0.05 -10.81 -37.00
C TYR A 486 -0.58 -11.94 -36.12
N GLU A 487 -1.75 -12.50 -36.45
CA GLU A 487 -2.28 -13.70 -35.82
C GLU A 487 -1.36 -14.90 -36.10
N GLU A 488 -1.15 -15.76 -35.10
CA GLU A 488 -0.27 -16.93 -35.20
C GLU A 488 -1.06 -18.23 -34.94
N GLY A 489 -0.74 -19.26 -35.71
CA GLY A 489 -1.21 -20.62 -35.52
C GLY A 489 -0.35 -21.41 -34.54
N ILE A 490 -0.03 -22.66 -34.86
CA ILE A 490 0.82 -23.50 -34.02
C ILE A 490 2.28 -23.34 -34.43
N ARG A 491 3.14 -23.01 -33.47
CA ARG A 491 4.60 -23.07 -33.59
C ARG A 491 5.12 -24.27 -32.82
N ILE A 492 6.18 -24.89 -33.33
CA ILE A 492 6.73 -26.12 -32.77
C ILE A 492 8.10 -25.83 -32.14
N VAL A 493 8.24 -26.13 -30.86
CA VAL A 493 9.54 -26.09 -30.18
C VAL A 493 10.22 -27.44 -30.33
N LYS A 494 11.40 -27.42 -30.97
CA LYS A 494 12.19 -28.61 -31.26
C LYS A 494 13.39 -28.76 -30.32
N THR A 495 13.81 -29.99 -30.09
CA THR A 495 15.10 -30.33 -29.47
C THR A 495 15.78 -31.39 -30.33
N GLY A 496 16.86 -31.01 -31.01
CA GLY A 496 17.40 -31.80 -32.13
C GLY A 496 16.36 -31.94 -33.23
N SER A 497 16.15 -33.17 -33.73
CA SER A 497 15.14 -33.48 -34.75
C SER A 497 13.73 -33.73 -34.20
N ARG A 498 13.54 -33.72 -32.87
CA ARG A 498 12.26 -34.07 -32.24
C ARG A 498 11.40 -32.84 -31.97
N ASN A 499 10.10 -32.95 -32.28
CA ASN A 499 9.06 -31.99 -31.95
C ASN A 499 8.59 -32.24 -30.51
N ILE A 500 8.88 -31.32 -29.58
CA ILE A 500 8.70 -31.57 -28.15
C ILE A 500 7.43 -30.90 -27.61
N ILE A 501 7.20 -29.66 -28.01
CA ILE A 501 6.10 -28.84 -27.48
C ILE A 501 5.43 -28.08 -28.62
N GLY A 502 4.11 -28.16 -28.70
CA GLY A 502 3.29 -27.29 -29.54
C GLY A 502 2.87 -26.05 -28.77
N VAL A 503 3.13 -24.85 -29.31
CA VAL A 503 2.69 -23.58 -28.73
C VAL A 503 1.82 -22.82 -29.72
N SER A 504 0.91 -22.01 -29.21
CA SER A 504 -0.01 -21.22 -30.03
C SER A 504 -0.06 -19.81 -29.45
N PRO A 505 0.95 -18.96 -29.75
CA PRO A 505 0.92 -17.57 -29.34
C PRO A 505 -0.33 -16.91 -29.91
N ASP A 506 -0.97 -16.01 -29.16
CA ASP A 506 -2.17 -15.31 -29.68
C ASP A 506 -1.83 -14.47 -30.91
N GLY A 507 -0.60 -13.95 -30.99
CA GLY A 507 -0.04 -13.36 -32.20
C GLY A 507 1.44 -13.01 -32.09
N SER A 508 1.92 -12.27 -33.08
CA SER A 508 3.25 -11.66 -33.10
C SER A 508 3.19 -10.20 -33.56
N ILE A 509 4.09 -9.38 -33.04
CA ILE A 509 4.27 -7.99 -33.46
C ILE A 509 5.55 -7.90 -34.28
N ARG A 510 5.47 -7.29 -35.46
CA ARG A 510 6.56 -7.25 -36.43
C ARG A 510 6.83 -5.84 -36.91
N ALA A 511 8.08 -5.53 -37.23
CA ALA A 511 8.41 -4.30 -37.93
C ALA A 511 7.81 -4.35 -39.34
N SER A 512 7.12 -3.28 -39.74
CA SER A 512 6.49 -3.20 -41.05
C SER A 512 7.56 -3.09 -42.16
N GLN A 513 8.10 -4.22 -42.61
CA GLN A 513 8.77 -4.35 -43.91
C GLN A 513 7.84 -5.07 -44.88
N LYS A 514 7.70 -4.47 -46.08
CA LYS A 514 6.77 -4.88 -47.13
C LYS A 514 6.88 -6.40 -47.42
N ASN A 515 5.77 -7.11 -47.19
CA ASN A 515 5.38 -8.38 -47.81
C ASN A 515 6.28 -9.61 -47.63
N VAL A 516 7.29 -9.59 -46.76
CA VAL A 516 8.09 -10.80 -46.46
C VAL A 516 7.92 -11.20 -45.00
N ILE A 517 7.20 -12.31 -44.79
CA ILE A 517 7.02 -12.96 -43.50
C ILE A 517 8.25 -13.83 -43.24
N THR A 518 9.28 -13.27 -42.62
CA THR A 518 10.38 -14.05 -42.04
C THR A 518 10.33 -14.01 -40.52
N SER A 519 10.81 -15.07 -39.88
CA SER A 519 11.02 -15.13 -38.43
C SER A 519 11.96 -14.02 -37.92
N GLU A 520 12.82 -13.49 -38.78
CA GLU A 520 13.79 -12.44 -38.45
C GLU A 520 13.15 -11.08 -38.14
N ASN A 521 11.90 -10.86 -38.55
CA ASN A 521 11.19 -9.59 -38.36
C ASN A 521 10.30 -9.54 -37.10
N ILE A 522 10.23 -10.63 -36.32
CA ILE A 522 9.37 -10.70 -35.14
C ILE A 522 10.02 -9.96 -33.97
N THR A 523 9.38 -8.85 -33.56
CA THR A 523 9.84 -8.03 -32.42
C THR A 523 9.30 -8.58 -31.11
N PHE A 524 7.99 -8.86 -31.06
CA PHE A 524 7.34 -9.40 -29.86
C PHE A 524 6.49 -10.62 -30.17
N ALA A 525 6.49 -11.60 -29.26
CA ALA A 525 5.37 -12.51 -29.11
C ALA A 525 4.20 -11.78 -28.43
N VAL A 526 2.96 -12.22 -28.64
CA VAL A 526 1.78 -11.69 -27.95
C VAL A 526 1.05 -12.82 -27.23
N GLU A 527 0.75 -12.58 -25.96
CA GLU A 527 -0.04 -13.48 -25.12
C GLU A 527 -1.14 -12.66 -24.43
N VAL A 528 -2.39 -13.08 -24.61
CA VAL A 528 -3.60 -12.40 -24.17
C VAL A 528 -4.30 -13.22 -23.09
N LYS A 529 -4.77 -12.54 -22.04
CA LYS A 529 -5.65 -13.12 -21.02
C LYS A 529 -6.81 -12.19 -20.72
N CYS A 530 -8.02 -12.73 -20.74
CA CYS A 530 -9.23 -12.03 -20.33
C CYS A 530 -9.79 -12.72 -19.08
N PRO A 531 -9.29 -12.41 -17.87
CA PRO A 531 -9.74 -13.08 -16.66
C PRO A 531 -11.22 -12.77 -16.39
N MET A 532 -12.02 -13.80 -16.19
CA MET A 532 -13.34 -13.64 -15.62
C MET A 532 -13.19 -13.25 -14.14
N SER A 533 -13.91 -12.23 -13.68
CA SER A 533 -13.94 -11.84 -12.26
C SER A 533 -14.73 -12.86 -11.46
N VAL A 534 -14.12 -14.02 -11.19
CA VAL A 534 -14.74 -15.11 -10.41
C VAL A 534 -14.63 -14.83 -8.91
N TYR A 535 -13.60 -14.09 -8.51
CA TYR A 535 -13.29 -13.80 -7.12
C TYR A 535 -13.57 -12.32 -6.84
N LYS A 536 -14.48 -12.06 -5.90
CA LYS A 536 -14.96 -10.73 -5.51
C LYS A 536 -13.86 -9.74 -5.12
N TYR A 537 -12.70 -10.24 -4.69
CA TYR A 537 -11.59 -9.43 -4.17
C TYR A 537 -10.42 -9.27 -5.15
N ASN A 538 -10.54 -9.79 -6.37
CA ASN A 538 -9.50 -9.63 -7.38
C ASN A 538 -9.72 -8.33 -8.16
N THR A 539 -8.60 -7.74 -8.59
CA THR A 539 -8.64 -6.67 -9.58
C THR A 539 -9.10 -7.23 -10.93
N PRO A 540 -9.80 -6.44 -11.76
CA PRO A 540 -10.31 -6.89 -13.06
C PRO A 540 -9.20 -7.25 -14.05
N VAL A 541 -7.99 -6.71 -13.84
CA VAL A 541 -6.78 -6.95 -14.63
C VAL A 541 -5.63 -7.40 -13.73
N TYR A 542 -4.57 -7.94 -14.32
CA TYR A 542 -3.38 -8.36 -13.58
C TYR A 542 -2.39 -7.20 -13.41
N TYR A 543 -1.92 -6.96 -12.18
CA TYR A 543 -0.82 -6.02 -11.90
C TYR A 543 0.53 -6.71 -11.66
N LYS A 544 0.56 -8.02 -11.84
CA LYS A 544 1.74 -8.90 -11.86
C LYS A 544 1.35 -10.11 -12.70
N ILE A 545 2.22 -10.55 -13.61
CA ILE A 545 1.94 -11.72 -14.45
C ILE A 545 1.88 -12.96 -13.56
N PRO A 546 0.76 -13.71 -13.53
CA PRO A 546 0.69 -14.94 -12.76
C PRO A 546 1.78 -15.94 -13.20
N GLU A 547 2.52 -16.51 -12.25
CA GLU A 547 3.65 -17.42 -12.50
C GLU A 547 3.28 -18.60 -13.42
N ARG A 548 2.00 -19.02 -13.40
CA ARG A 548 1.47 -20.09 -14.26
C ARG A 548 1.62 -19.83 -15.76
N TYR A 549 1.69 -18.56 -16.18
CA TYR A 549 1.82 -18.19 -17.59
C TYR A 549 3.27 -18.04 -18.05
N ILE A 550 4.24 -18.00 -17.13
CA ILE A 550 5.64 -17.70 -17.48
C ILE A 550 6.24 -18.78 -18.39
N CYS A 551 5.99 -20.06 -18.12
CA CYS A 551 6.48 -21.14 -19.00
C CYS A 551 5.91 -21.03 -20.42
N GLN A 552 4.63 -20.68 -20.55
CA GLN A 552 3.97 -20.51 -21.84
C GLN A 552 4.63 -19.36 -22.62
N VAL A 553 4.75 -18.18 -22.00
CA VAL A 553 5.39 -17.00 -22.60
C VAL A 553 6.83 -17.27 -23.04
N MET A 554 7.61 -18.00 -22.22
CA MET A 554 8.99 -18.39 -22.58
C MET A 554 9.03 -19.30 -23.81
N LEU A 555 8.12 -20.25 -23.89
CA LEU A 555 8.06 -21.20 -25.00
C LEU A 555 7.58 -20.53 -26.29
N GLU A 556 6.67 -19.56 -26.21
CA GLU A 556 6.23 -18.75 -27.36
C GLU A 556 7.37 -17.90 -27.92
N MET A 557 8.12 -17.19 -27.06
CA MET A 557 9.32 -16.46 -27.48
C MET A 557 10.35 -17.40 -28.11
N ARG A 558 10.56 -18.60 -27.53
CA ARG A 558 11.46 -19.61 -28.09
C ARG A 558 11.03 -20.09 -29.47
N ALA A 559 9.73 -20.31 -29.66
CA ALA A 559 9.18 -20.84 -30.90
C ALA A 559 9.12 -19.79 -32.02
N LEU A 560 8.90 -18.52 -31.67
CA LEU A 560 8.91 -17.40 -32.61
C LEU A 560 10.32 -16.86 -32.88
N GLY A 561 11.31 -17.21 -32.07
CA GLY A 561 12.68 -16.72 -32.23
C GLY A 561 12.88 -15.28 -31.75
N CYS A 562 11.94 -14.72 -30.99
CA CYS A 562 12.02 -13.36 -30.46
C CYS A 562 12.55 -13.32 -29.02
N LYS A 563 12.97 -12.14 -28.56
CA LYS A 563 13.54 -11.94 -27.21
C LYS A 563 12.53 -11.42 -26.20
N GLU A 564 11.40 -10.91 -26.67
CA GLU A 564 10.42 -10.23 -25.85
C GLU A 564 9.00 -10.67 -26.18
N CYS A 565 8.11 -10.57 -25.19
CA CYS A 565 6.68 -10.84 -25.30
C CYS A 565 5.88 -9.69 -24.69
N LEU A 566 4.81 -9.28 -25.35
CA LEU A 566 3.77 -8.43 -24.79
C LEU A 566 2.70 -9.31 -24.17
N PHE A 567 2.64 -9.33 -22.84
CA PHE A 567 1.58 -9.99 -22.09
C PHE A 567 0.45 -8.99 -21.83
N VAL A 568 -0.72 -9.24 -22.42
CA VAL A 568 -1.89 -8.36 -22.37
C VAL A 568 -2.95 -9.00 -21.49
N CYS A 569 -3.44 -8.26 -20.50
CA CYS A 569 -4.56 -8.69 -19.67
C CYS A 569 -5.71 -7.70 -19.78
N TRP A 570 -6.82 -8.15 -20.35
CA TRP A 570 -7.98 -7.31 -20.70
C TRP A 570 -9.14 -7.52 -19.73
N SER A 571 -9.84 -6.42 -19.45
CA SER A 571 -11.16 -6.38 -18.82
C SER A 571 -12.05 -5.39 -19.56
N GLU A 572 -13.35 -5.36 -19.27
CA GLU A 572 -14.30 -4.45 -19.93
C GLU A 572 -13.94 -2.96 -19.81
N GLU A 573 -13.30 -2.56 -18.70
CA GLU A 573 -12.96 -1.16 -18.43
C GLU A 573 -11.56 -0.78 -18.96
N SER A 574 -10.58 -1.66 -18.79
CA SER A 574 -9.18 -1.41 -19.14
C SER A 574 -8.37 -2.68 -19.40
N SER A 575 -7.19 -2.51 -19.98
CA SER A 575 -6.21 -3.56 -20.27
C SER A 575 -4.82 -3.20 -19.73
N THR A 576 -4.19 -4.10 -19.00
CA THR A 576 -2.78 -3.96 -18.59
C THR A 576 -1.85 -4.62 -19.60
N VAL A 577 -0.71 -4.02 -19.87
CA VAL A 577 0.33 -4.58 -20.75
C VAL A 577 1.65 -4.69 -20.00
N PHE A 578 2.30 -5.85 -20.11
CA PHE A 578 3.64 -6.09 -19.61
C PHE A 578 4.57 -6.46 -20.75
N ARG A 579 5.82 -6.00 -20.68
CA ARG A 579 6.91 -6.49 -21.51
C ARG A 579 7.71 -7.52 -20.72
N VAL A 580 7.77 -8.74 -21.23
CA VAL A 580 8.50 -9.86 -20.66
C VAL A 580 9.73 -10.14 -21.51
N ARG A 581 10.89 -10.33 -20.88
CA ARG A 581 12.14 -10.69 -21.56
C ARG A 581 12.44 -12.18 -21.42
N ILE A 582 13.00 -12.76 -22.48
CA ILE A 582 13.39 -14.16 -22.53
C ILE A 582 14.45 -14.49 -21.47
N LYS A 583 14.26 -15.60 -20.75
CA LYS A 583 15.24 -16.15 -19.80
C LYS A 583 15.75 -17.49 -20.30
N GLN A 584 16.89 -17.48 -21.00
CA GLN A 584 17.43 -18.67 -21.68
C GLN A 584 17.64 -19.86 -20.74
N ARG A 585 18.08 -19.60 -19.50
CA ARG A 585 18.22 -20.65 -18.48
C ARG A 585 16.88 -21.34 -18.17
N LEU A 586 15.80 -20.58 -18.06
CA LEU A 586 14.47 -21.13 -17.80
C LEU A 586 13.98 -21.97 -18.97
N ILE A 587 14.21 -21.54 -20.21
CA ILE A 587 13.89 -22.34 -21.42
C ILE A 587 14.66 -23.66 -21.41
N ALA A 588 15.97 -23.63 -21.16
CA ALA A 588 16.77 -24.84 -21.11
C ALA A 588 16.24 -25.85 -20.07
N LEU A 589 15.84 -25.37 -18.89
CA LEU A 589 15.24 -26.22 -17.86
C LEU A 589 13.89 -26.79 -18.30
N ILE A 590 13.02 -25.97 -18.90
CA ILE A 590 11.72 -26.40 -19.42
C ILE A 590 11.90 -27.52 -20.45
N LEU A 591 12.79 -27.33 -21.42
CA LEU A 591 13.00 -28.30 -22.50
C LEU A 591 13.62 -29.59 -21.99
N ASN A 592 14.67 -29.51 -21.17
CA ASN A 592 15.33 -30.70 -20.61
C ASN A 592 14.39 -31.51 -19.72
N GLU A 593 13.61 -30.84 -18.87
CA GLU A 593 12.65 -31.54 -18.01
C GLU A 593 11.50 -32.16 -18.81
N THR A 594 11.00 -31.45 -19.84
CA THR A 594 9.97 -32.00 -20.72
C THR A 594 10.48 -33.22 -21.47
N MET A 595 11.72 -33.16 -21.97
CA MET A 595 12.38 -34.28 -22.63
C MET A 595 12.48 -35.48 -21.70
N ASP A 596 13.07 -35.29 -20.52
CA ASP A 596 13.33 -36.37 -19.57
C ASP A 596 12.04 -37.05 -19.08
N VAL A 597 10.98 -36.26 -18.84
CA VAL A 597 9.72 -36.79 -18.29
C VAL A 597 8.82 -37.39 -19.37
N TYR A 598 8.65 -36.74 -20.52
CA TYR A 598 7.62 -37.13 -21.49
C TYR A 598 8.16 -37.83 -22.75
N TYR A 599 9.45 -37.68 -23.05
CA TYR A 599 10.05 -38.20 -24.28
C TYR A 599 11.30 -39.06 -24.04
N GLY A 600 11.68 -39.30 -22.79
CA GLY A 600 12.69 -40.28 -22.40
C GLY A 600 12.16 -41.71 -22.49
N ASP A 601 13.07 -42.68 -22.45
CA ASP A 601 12.74 -44.10 -22.57
C ASP A 601 11.98 -44.63 -21.33
N ASN A 602 12.15 -43.98 -20.18
CA ASN A 602 11.48 -44.33 -18.94
C ASN A 602 10.06 -43.75 -18.88
N LYS A 603 9.05 -44.60 -19.04
CA LYS A 603 7.62 -44.25 -18.89
C LYS A 603 7.13 -44.30 -17.44
N THR A 604 7.99 -43.95 -16.49
CA THR A 604 7.65 -44.01 -15.06
C THR A 604 7.13 -42.66 -14.58
N ALA A 605 5.97 -42.65 -13.92
CA ALA A 605 5.41 -41.41 -13.39
C ALA A 605 6.37 -40.73 -12.38
N PRO A 606 6.49 -39.39 -12.39
CA PRO A 606 7.36 -38.68 -11.46
C PRO A 606 7.02 -39.00 -10.00
N SER A 607 7.99 -39.50 -9.23
CA SER A 607 7.80 -39.84 -7.80
C SER A 607 8.12 -38.69 -6.85
N ARG A 608 8.90 -37.71 -7.32
CA ARG A 608 9.32 -36.50 -6.58
C ARG A 608 9.50 -35.33 -7.55
N LEU A 609 9.37 -34.11 -7.04
CA LEU A 609 9.73 -32.92 -7.81
C LEU A 609 11.24 -32.89 -8.05
N SER A 610 11.65 -32.68 -9.29
CA SER A 610 13.07 -32.62 -9.64
C SER A 610 13.74 -31.36 -9.08
N VAL A 611 15.07 -31.39 -9.01
CA VAL A 611 15.86 -30.19 -8.66
C VAL A 611 15.61 -29.07 -9.68
N ARG A 612 15.48 -29.41 -10.97
CA ARG A 612 15.13 -28.47 -12.04
C ARG A 612 13.76 -27.82 -11.80
N THR A 613 12.77 -28.57 -11.32
CA THR A 613 11.45 -28.02 -10.98
C THR A 613 11.54 -26.95 -9.89
N LYS A 614 12.36 -27.16 -8.86
CA LYS A 614 12.57 -26.17 -7.80
C LYS A 614 13.25 -24.91 -8.34
N GLU A 615 14.28 -25.08 -9.18
CA GLU A 615 14.96 -23.96 -9.85
C GLU A 615 14.01 -23.19 -10.77
N MET A 616 13.18 -23.88 -11.56
CA MET A 616 12.18 -23.28 -12.43
C MET A 616 11.16 -22.44 -11.66
N LYS A 617 10.72 -22.84 -10.46
CA LYS A 617 9.82 -22.03 -9.61
C LYS A 617 10.45 -20.68 -9.25
N VAL A 618 11.72 -20.70 -8.84
CA VAL A 618 12.45 -19.46 -8.50
C VAL A 618 12.56 -18.56 -9.73
N LEU A 619 12.93 -19.12 -10.88
CA LEU A 619 13.07 -18.36 -12.12
C LEU A 619 11.72 -17.84 -12.65
N CYS A 620 10.63 -18.58 -12.51
CA CYS A 620 9.29 -18.10 -12.90
C CYS A 620 8.87 -16.90 -12.07
N LYS A 621 9.11 -16.96 -10.74
CA LYS A 621 8.87 -15.84 -9.83
C LYS A 621 9.74 -14.64 -10.18
N GLU A 622 11.03 -14.86 -10.44
CA GLU A 622 11.98 -13.81 -10.84
C GLU A 622 11.51 -13.10 -12.12
N VAL A 623 11.16 -13.85 -13.17
CA VAL A 623 10.66 -13.26 -14.43
C VAL A 623 9.36 -12.48 -14.19
N SER A 624 8.42 -13.03 -13.41
CA SER A 624 7.16 -12.36 -13.07
C SER A 624 7.41 -11.02 -12.35
N GLU A 625 8.41 -10.95 -11.48
CA GLU A 625 8.79 -9.74 -10.72
C GLU A 625 9.61 -8.74 -11.55
N GLN A 626 10.40 -9.22 -12.50
CA GLN A 626 11.21 -8.38 -13.41
C GLN A 626 10.47 -7.94 -14.67
N SER A 627 9.23 -8.41 -14.88
CA SER A 627 8.42 -8.03 -16.04
C SER A 627 8.11 -6.53 -15.98
N GLU A 628 8.38 -5.82 -17.08
CA GLU A 628 8.21 -4.37 -17.18
C GLU A 628 6.72 -4.06 -17.37
N PHE A 629 6.10 -3.37 -16.41
CA PHE A 629 4.74 -2.87 -16.57
C PHE A 629 4.76 -1.66 -17.52
N ILE A 630 4.09 -1.77 -18.66
CA ILE A 630 4.05 -0.69 -19.66
C ILE A 630 2.96 0.33 -19.32
N GLY A 631 1.79 -0.14 -18.87
CA GLY A 631 0.67 0.71 -18.50
C GLY A 631 -0.67 -0.03 -18.44
N GLU A 632 -1.70 0.71 -18.05
CA GLU A 632 -3.11 0.28 -18.04
C GLU A 632 -3.93 1.17 -18.97
N PHE A 633 -4.38 0.60 -20.08
CA PHE A 633 -4.99 1.30 -21.21
C PHE A 633 -6.51 1.16 -21.16
N PRO A 634 -7.27 2.21 -21.50
CA PRO A 634 -8.72 2.10 -21.71
C PRO A 634 -9.08 1.00 -22.72
N SER A 635 -10.05 0.17 -22.38
CA SER A 635 -10.45 -0.94 -23.25
C SER A 635 -11.24 -0.47 -24.47
N VAL A 636 -11.05 -1.20 -25.56
CA VAL A 636 -11.73 -1.04 -26.85
C VAL A 636 -12.40 -2.37 -27.20
N TYR A 637 -13.57 -2.30 -27.84
CA TYR A 637 -14.28 -3.49 -28.30
C TYR A 637 -13.92 -3.77 -29.76
N GLY A 638 -13.55 -5.00 -30.06
CA GLY A 638 -13.11 -5.41 -31.39
C GLY A 638 -14.17 -6.22 -32.11
N THR A 639 -14.21 -6.10 -33.43
CA THR A 639 -14.89 -7.02 -34.33
C THR A 639 -13.96 -7.38 -35.49
N VAL A 640 -14.26 -8.51 -36.14
CA VAL A 640 -13.66 -8.89 -37.42
C VAL A 640 -14.81 -9.20 -38.35
N THR A 641 -15.03 -8.35 -39.35
CA THR A 641 -16.09 -8.58 -40.34
C THR A 641 -15.63 -9.66 -41.32
N ILE A 642 -16.47 -10.67 -41.56
CA ILE A 642 -16.15 -11.82 -42.43
C ILE A 642 -16.36 -11.49 -43.93
N GLU A 643 -16.92 -10.31 -44.24
CA GLU A 643 -17.28 -9.94 -45.62
C GLU A 643 -16.05 -9.83 -46.53
N ASN A 644 -16.02 -10.71 -47.56
CA ASN A 644 -15.26 -10.60 -48.80
C ASN A 644 -13.99 -9.76 -48.66
N SER A 645 -13.02 -10.28 -47.89
CA SER A 645 -11.70 -9.67 -47.82
C SER A 645 -11.25 -9.41 -49.25
N LYS A 646 -11.16 -8.13 -49.64
CA LYS A 646 -10.37 -7.76 -50.82
C LYS A 646 -9.03 -8.50 -50.69
N PRO A 647 -8.45 -9.02 -51.78
CA PRO A 647 -7.13 -9.63 -51.73
C PRO A 647 -6.12 -8.53 -51.34
N SER A 648 -5.94 -8.30 -50.04
CA SER A 648 -4.98 -7.32 -49.54
C SER A 648 -3.63 -8.01 -49.48
N ALA A 649 -2.84 -7.71 -50.51
CA ALA A 649 -1.39 -7.83 -50.62
C ALA A 649 -0.78 -9.25 -50.55
N GLY A 650 -0.80 -9.92 -51.70
CA GLY A 650 0.29 -10.79 -52.17
C GLY A 650 0.36 -12.18 -51.54
N PRO A 651 0.87 -13.18 -52.29
CA PRO A 651 1.06 -14.51 -51.74
C PRO A 651 1.97 -14.44 -50.52
N TYR A 652 1.62 -15.20 -49.48
CA TYR A 652 2.54 -15.61 -48.43
C TYR A 652 3.71 -16.34 -49.12
N VAL A 653 4.71 -15.60 -49.61
CA VAL A 653 5.91 -16.23 -50.17
C VAL A 653 6.71 -16.71 -48.97
N VAL A 654 6.59 -18.01 -48.69
CA VAL A 654 7.50 -18.72 -47.80
C VAL A 654 8.88 -18.59 -48.45
N GLY A 655 9.72 -17.70 -47.90
CA GLY A 655 11.12 -17.65 -48.31
C GLY A 655 11.76 -18.98 -47.93
N ASP A 656 12.27 -19.71 -48.92
CA ASP A 656 13.04 -20.94 -48.69
C ASP A 656 14.11 -20.70 -47.62
N GLU A 657 13.98 -21.39 -46.48
CA GLU A 657 15.08 -21.53 -45.53
C GLU A 657 16.23 -22.19 -46.28
N LYS A 658 17.24 -21.40 -46.66
CA LYS A 658 18.50 -21.92 -47.20
C LYS A 658 19.08 -22.89 -46.19
N LYS A 659 19.09 -24.18 -46.55
CA LYS A 659 19.87 -25.23 -45.90
C LYS A 659 21.33 -24.76 -45.82
N SER A 660 21.80 -24.47 -44.61
CA SER A 660 23.22 -24.38 -44.26
C SER A 660 23.54 -25.37 -43.16
#